data_AF-A0A956A4G2-F1
#
_entry.id   AF-A0A956A4G2-F1
#
_cell.length_a   1.000
_cell.length_b   1.000
_cell.length_c   1.000
_cell.angle_alpha   90.00
_cell.angle_beta   90.00
_cell.angle_gamma   90.00
#
_symmetry.space_group_name_H-M   'P 1'
#
loop_
_entity.id
_entity.type
_entity.pdbx_description
1 polymer ?
#
loop_
_entity_poly.entity_id
_entity_poly.type
_entity_poly.pdbx_seq_one_letter_code
_entity_poly.pdbx_strand_id
1 'polypeptide(L)'
;MKNTAFAAILAIPAATCALAACTQDFPEKEPRQYGDFGTEAYGMLHNEFLWSGTQAEGEAKAAAFAQTRDDLVWALNTVAEQPVEDEMLPVLEAFLPLYDPRPDGTAGDMPRMTRDVADILDAFVADPRNLTVMAELDGAPAATPDAVEHLLGAVVRHPIALADRAIALTLDLEPELTRLFTYLHRELPTLEDKAPSDSSEPSLLQRLLAVNIEVTDEPIGPIALTARFDGRGAPVVRRLPTGDFPAPFVDGDGDGQVDVDDLGRPVDDLGVPIDLPTFAGRSTAGEERDAIGRPLVDNFIPYDYFNLRQTVVAYLMRDGRKLAADGVPYDLFTAFEALLGGRVQRDDLDGPYPGFYVEDAPLLDLLHVVNELRRYPRLVPLVRTLQHLVEAKPLLFRQLTLDFAKARKIFEGAPSLTPGNALFEDLHPALASLASHGLLRSMIAAARTPENQALFSALATQMRYTDMDFPSDMGTLTTSLHVDNLHFQGPTPWSQPDTTDAQRSWFQKACYLLWDTREAPVFLKLFDQQEIHDVQITNDMAKLYTNAIAGQAVIALGNSFLEDLAVQLVDEFDDLTPSAEQLNLFMNHDQVETGNPVCNQGEQVRDHYGKALLALQTSKGLASLRPWVKDIVAAGRQDDFVALLSTLAEHYSEVAGTTDGGFTSQGTGFRRIEPYFVRLVDETEFDRHFLELAAWADQESFTLDDGATTNVADELDRFLRWMLDMSAGVARRGGQTFIESKHGGIIEHPSRLQLLVDAFDRISAAMDADAEAKAAWDRVDLLGIFLDLDASGQALENKHALDVLIALVPILADEAADAIDDPDWDASIATFDQDAEDFFVSRGFGAAVDAMAKIRDTPAHRAFVDELLQAMLAEEPPSADTDLFAANLQVLSLVAQMHVPSDAVTQLLRFLGVILDPQKRYVLNLMDTLKRMRALDPEAVMTSMAKNLFVEPEVGRTPYKIIRDAVKRTTRVEPGSTAPYTAADFGEIMGGLRDWMRDDQKGMERLYDVILSR
;
A
#
# COMPACT_ATOMS: atom_id res chain seq x y z
N MET A 1 -5.68 -16.88 -22.66
CA MET A 1 -5.14 -18.22 -23.04
C MET A 1 -6.20 -19.22 -23.48
N LYS A 2 -7.24 -19.54 -22.69
CA LYS A 2 -8.32 -20.47 -23.11
C LYS A 2 -9.03 -20.07 -24.42
N ASN A 3 -9.27 -18.77 -24.58
CA ASN A 3 -9.89 -18.20 -25.78
C ASN A 3 -8.94 -18.06 -26.99
N THR A 4 -7.63 -17.99 -26.73
CA THR A 4 -6.59 -17.96 -27.76
C THR A 4 -6.33 -19.37 -28.31
N ALA A 5 -6.34 -20.38 -27.43
CA ALA A 5 -6.40 -21.78 -27.81
C ALA A 5 -7.70 -22.06 -28.59
N PHE A 6 -8.85 -21.52 -28.19
CA PHE A 6 -10.13 -21.68 -28.89
C PHE A 6 -10.09 -21.19 -30.36
N ALA A 7 -9.54 -20.01 -30.61
CA ALA A 7 -9.41 -19.48 -31.98
C ALA A 7 -8.29 -20.16 -32.79
N ALA A 8 -7.16 -20.54 -32.17
CA ALA A 8 -6.13 -21.35 -32.83
C ALA A 8 -6.65 -22.77 -33.15
N ILE A 9 -7.40 -23.39 -32.25
CA ILE A 9 -8.06 -24.69 -32.41
C ILE A 9 -9.21 -24.63 -33.42
N LEU A 10 -9.78 -23.46 -33.74
CA LEU A 10 -10.75 -23.29 -34.83
C LEU A 10 -10.08 -22.92 -36.17
N ALA A 11 -8.97 -22.20 -36.15
CA ALA A 11 -8.17 -21.88 -37.34
C ALA A 11 -7.40 -23.10 -37.88
N ILE A 12 -6.93 -24.00 -37.01
CA ILE A 12 -6.24 -25.24 -37.39
C ILE A 12 -7.15 -26.20 -38.21
N PRO A 13 -8.41 -26.52 -37.83
CA PRO A 13 -9.34 -27.30 -38.64
C PRO A 13 -9.68 -26.67 -39.98
N ALA A 14 -9.87 -25.36 -40.01
CA ALA A 14 -10.10 -24.64 -41.26
C ALA A 14 -8.92 -24.80 -42.24
N ALA A 15 -7.70 -24.65 -41.75
CA ALA A 15 -6.47 -24.85 -42.52
C ALA A 15 -6.23 -26.31 -42.92
N THR A 16 -6.41 -27.23 -41.99
CA THR A 16 -6.20 -28.65 -42.19
C THR A 16 -7.28 -29.25 -43.10
N CYS A 17 -8.53 -28.82 -43.02
CA CYS A 17 -9.60 -29.27 -43.93
C CYS A 17 -9.44 -28.68 -45.33
N ALA A 18 -8.91 -27.47 -45.49
CA ALA A 18 -8.53 -26.90 -46.80
C ALA A 18 -7.41 -27.72 -47.46
N LEU A 19 -6.41 -28.13 -46.69
CA LEU A 19 -5.39 -29.08 -47.13
C LEU A 19 -5.96 -30.48 -47.38
N ALA A 20 -6.98 -30.88 -46.61
CA ALA A 20 -7.65 -32.17 -46.77
C ALA A 20 -8.47 -32.27 -48.07
N ALA A 21 -9.15 -31.20 -48.45
CA ALA A 21 -9.94 -31.13 -49.66
C ALA A 21 -9.10 -31.15 -50.95
N CYS A 22 -7.81 -30.80 -50.87
CA CYS A 22 -6.95 -30.63 -52.05
C CYS A 22 -6.36 -31.91 -52.65
N THR A 23 -6.44 -33.09 -52.01
CA THR A 23 -5.70 -34.28 -52.48
C THR A 23 -6.40 -35.65 -52.34
N GLN A 24 -7.72 -35.71 -52.09
CA GLN A 24 -8.42 -36.99 -52.31
C GLN A 24 -8.44 -37.30 -53.81
N ASP A 25 -8.08 -38.54 -54.19
CA ASP A 25 -8.31 -39.14 -55.51
C ASP A 25 -9.83 -39.17 -55.81
N PHE A 26 -10.40 -38.01 -56.09
CA PHE A 26 -11.65 -37.89 -56.79
C PHE A 26 -11.38 -38.21 -58.27
N PRO A 27 -12.22 -39.00 -58.94
CA PRO A 27 -12.09 -39.25 -60.37
C PRO A 27 -12.05 -37.90 -61.10
N GLU A 28 -10.97 -37.64 -61.87
CA GLU A 28 -10.68 -36.43 -62.67
C GLU A 28 -11.91 -35.50 -62.81
N LYS A 29 -12.13 -34.66 -61.80
CA LYS A 29 -13.05 -33.53 -61.90
C LYS A 29 -12.21 -32.32 -62.18
N GLU A 30 -12.74 -31.48 -63.07
CA GLU A 30 -12.14 -30.23 -63.54
C GLU A 30 -11.45 -29.44 -62.41
N PRO A 31 -10.34 -28.74 -62.70
CA PRO A 31 -9.61 -27.96 -61.70
C PRO A 31 -10.59 -26.99 -61.02
N ARG A 32 -10.94 -27.31 -59.78
CA ARG A 32 -11.78 -26.46 -58.95
C ARG A 32 -10.96 -25.22 -58.62
N GLN A 33 -11.41 -24.04 -59.05
CA GLN A 33 -10.86 -22.79 -58.54
C GLN A 33 -11.29 -22.67 -57.08
N TYR A 34 -10.34 -22.83 -56.17
CA TYR A 34 -10.54 -22.56 -54.74
C TYR A 34 -10.64 -21.04 -54.53
N GLY A 35 -11.51 -20.63 -53.61
CA GLY A 35 -11.57 -19.25 -53.12
C GLY A 35 -10.39 -18.90 -52.23
N ASP A 36 -10.42 -17.71 -51.62
CA ASP A 36 -9.49 -17.37 -50.53
C ASP A 36 -9.69 -18.30 -49.32
N PHE A 37 -8.68 -18.31 -48.43
CA PHE A 37 -8.65 -19.17 -47.23
C PHE A 37 -9.94 -19.09 -46.42
N GLY A 38 -10.40 -17.87 -46.12
CA GLY A 38 -11.59 -17.61 -45.34
C GLY A 38 -12.86 -18.14 -46.01
N THR A 39 -12.97 -18.03 -47.34
CA THR A 39 -14.11 -18.55 -48.10
C THR A 39 -14.20 -20.07 -48.03
N GLU A 40 -13.07 -20.77 -48.19
CA GLU A 40 -13.03 -22.24 -48.11
C GLU A 40 -13.28 -22.73 -46.68
N ALA A 41 -12.62 -22.09 -45.69
CA ALA A 41 -12.80 -22.37 -44.27
C ALA A 41 -14.25 -22.18 -43.81
N TYR A 42 -14.89 -21.08 -44.21
CA TYR A 42 -16.31 -20.85 -43.99
C TYR A 42 -17.17 -21.96 -44.62
N GLY A 43 -16.88 -22.33 -45.88
CA GLY A 43 -17.61 -23.37 -46.59
C GLY A 43 -17.57 -24.73 -45.87
N MET A 44 -16.42 -25.06 -45.25
CA MET A 44 -16.25 -26.27 -44.45
C MET A 44 -17.04 -26.21 -43.15
N LEU A 45 -16.86 -25.14 -42.35
CA LEU A 45 -17.57 -24.97 -41.09
C LEU A 45 -19.09 -24.94 -41.29
N HIS A 46 -19.56 -24.27 -42.36
CA HIS A 46 -20.98 -24.25 -42.71
C HIS A 46 -21.52 -25.66 -43.02
N ASN A 47 -20.76 -26.50 -43.72
CA ASN A 47 -21.16 -27.88 -43.99
C ASN A 47 -21.16 -28.74 -42.72
N GLU A 48 -20.21 -28.53 -41.80
CA GLU A 48 -20.20 -29.20 -40.50
C GLU A 48 -21.45 -28.84 -39.68
N PHE A 49 -21.84 -27.57 -39.66
CA PHE A 49 -23.09 -27.16 -39.00
C PHE A 49 -24.32 -27.82 -39.63
N LEU A 50 -24.39 -27.95 -40.97
CA LEU A 50 -25.47 -28.68 -41.64
C LEU A 50 -25.58 -30.15 -41.22
N TRP A 51 -24.48 -30.75 -40.76
CA TRP A 51 -24.41 -32.17 -40.36
C TRP A 51 -24.36 -32.36 -38.84
N SER A 52 -24.49 -31.27 -38.07
CA SER A 52 -24.57 -31.29 -36.62
C SER A 52 -25.98 -31.64 -36.14
N GLY A 53 -26.09 -32.55 -35.18
CA GLY A 53 -27.36 -32.92 -34.55
C GLY A 53 -28.43 -33.48 -35.49
N THR A 54 -29.67 -33.03 -35.31
CA THR A 54 -30.78 -33.37 -36.21
C THR A 54 -30.75 -32.50 -37.46
N GLN A 55 -31.36 -32.95 -38.58
CA GLN A 55 -31.41 -32.16 -39.81
C GLN A 55 -31.95 -30.74 -39.59
N ALA A 56 -33.01 -30.59 -38.77
CA ALA A 56 -33.60 -29.28 -38.48
C ALA A 56 -32.67 -28.38 -37.65
N GLU A 57 -31.95 -28.96 -36.69
CA GLU A 57 -30.96 -28.25 -35.89
C GLU A 57 -29.75 -27.82 -36.73
N GLY A 58 -29.24 -28.71 -37.58
CA GLY A 58 -28.13 -28.40 -38.48
C GLY A 58 -28.49 -27.34 -39.52
N GLU A 59 -29.71 -27.39 -40.08
CA GLU A 59 -30.23 -26.33 -40.95
C GLU A 59 -30.35 -24.98 -40.23
N ALA A 60 -30.79 -24.96 -38.96
CA ALA A 60 -30.88 -23.75 -38.16
C ALA A 60 -29.50 -23.17 -37.81
N LYS A 61 -28.55 -24.02 -37.38
CA LYS A 61 -27.15 -23.64 -37.09
C LYS A 61 -26.48 -23.09 -38.35
N ALA A 62 -26.60 -23.78 -39.49
CA ALA A 62 -26.04 -23.32 -40.75
C ALA A 62 -26.66 -21.98 -41.22
N ALA A 63 -27.97 -21.81 -41.07
CA ALA A 63 -28.65 -20.56 -41.40
C ALA A 63 -28.18 -19.39 -40.51
N ALA A 64 -27.96 -19.62 -39.21
CA ALA A 64 -27.41 -18.63 -38.29
C ALA A 64 -25.96 -18.27 -38.67
N PHE A 65 -25.12 -19.28 -38.94
CA PHE A 65 -23.73 -19.11 -39.34
C PHE A 65 -23.59 -18.35 -40.68
N ALA A 66 -24.54 -18.55 -41.59
CA ALA A 66 -24.57 -17.83 -42.87
C ALA A 66 -24.76 -16.32 -42.71
N GLN A 67 -25.36 -15.86 -41.62
CA GLN A 67 -25.50 -14.43 -41.33
C GLN A 67 -24.17 -13.76 -40.97
N THR A 68 -23.18 -14.54 -40.53
CA THR A 68 -21.84 -14.04 -40.18
C THR A 68 -20.80 -14.30 -41.26
N ARG A 69 -21.21 -14.76 -42.45
CA ARG A 69 -20.30 -15.20 -43.52
C ARG A 69 -19.24 -14.16 -43.86
N ASP A 70 -19.64 -12.95 -44.24
CA ASP A 70 -18.71 -11.97 -44.78
C ASP A 70 -17.74 -11.46 -43.70
N ASP A 71 -18.23 -11.28 -42.47
CA ASP A 71 -17.39 -10.93 -41.31
C ASP A 71 -16.40 -12.06 -40.98
N LEU A 72 -16.86 -13.31 -40.97
CA LEU A 72 -16.01 -14.47 -40.65
C LEU A 72 -14.96 -14.73 -41.75
N VAL A 73 -15.33 -14.62 -43.03
CA VAL A 73 -14.38 -14.73 -44.16
C VAL A 73 -13.30 -13.66 -44.03
N TRP A 74 -13.70 -12.42 -43.72
CA TRP A 74 -12.75 -11.34 -43.44
C TRP A 74 -11.82 -11.67 -42.27
N ALA A 75 -12.37 -12.15 -41.14
CA ALA A 75 -11.58 -12.48 -39.96
C ALA A 75 -10.56 -13.59 -40.24
N LEU A 76 -10.99 -14.66 -40.92
CA LEU A 76 -10.13 -15.78 -41.27
C LEU A 76 -9.04 -15.39 -42.29
N ASN A 77 -9.37 -14.56 -43.27
CA ASN A 77 -8.38 -14.03 -44.21
C ASN A 77 -7.37 -13.12 -43.51
N THR A 78 -7.81 -12.27 -42.58
CA THR A 78 -6.93 -11.38 -41.80
C THR A 78 -5.97 -12.21 -40.93
N VAL A 79 -6.46 -13.29 -40.30
CA VAL A 79 -5.60 -14.21 -39.54
C VAL A 79 -4.54 -14.87 -40.44
N ALA A 80 -4.87 -15.14 -41.70
CA ALA A 80 -4.03 -15.84 -42.67
C ALA A 80 -3.13 -14.93 -43.54
N GLU A 81 -3.01 -13.62 -43.27
CA GLU A 81 -2.15 -12.72 -44.07
C GLU A 81 -0.65 -13.09 -44.03
N GLN A 82 0.05 -12.80 -45.13
CA GLN A 82 1.39 -13.31 -45.51
C GLN A 82 2.48 -12.91 -44.50
N PRO A 83 2.92 -13.85 -43.64
CA PRO A 83 3.62 -15.07 -44.06
C PRO A 83 2.84 -16.39 -43.91
N VAL A 84 1.62 -16.36 -43.38
CA VAL A 84 0.86 -17.58 -43.04
C VAL A 84 0.47 -18.40 -44.27
N GLU A 85 0.08 -17.74 -45.37
CA GLU A 85 -0.38 -18.41 -46.59
C GLU A 85 0.68 -19.34 -47.21
N ASP A 86 1.95 -18.94 -47.20
CA ASP A 86 3.05 -19.67 -47.85
C ASP A 86 3.75 -20.67 -46.90
N GLU A 87 3.67 -20.46 -45.58
CA GLU A 87 4.48 -21.19 -44.58
C GLU A 87 3.66 -22.07 -43.62
N MET A 88 2.33 -22.00 -43.64
CA MET A 88 1.47 -22.78 -42.73
C MET A 88 1.57 -24.29 -42.96
N LEU A 89 1.68 -24.75 -44.22
CA LEU A 89 1.79 -26.19 -44.50
C LEU A 89 3.08 -26.80 -43.93
N PRO A 90 4.28 -26.23 -44.16
CA PRO A 90 5.51 -26.68 -43.49
C PRO A 90 5.41 -26.77 -41.95
N VAL A 91 4.74 -25.81 -41.31
CA VAL A 91 4.56 -25.81 -39.85
C VAL A 91 3.60 -26.92 -39.39
N LEU A 92 2.50 -27.14 -40.11
CA LEU A 92 1.58 -28.24 -39.83
C LEU A 92 2.26 -29.62 -40.00
N GLU A 93 3.11 -29.77 -41.02
CA GLU A 93 3.95 -30.97 -41.20
C GLU A 93 4.96 -31.14 -40.05
N ALA A 94 5.57 -30.04 -39.60
CA ALA A 94 6.49 -30.08 -38.45
C ALA A 94 5.79 -30.50 -37.15
N PHE A 95 4.47 -30.27 -37.02
CA PHE A 95 3.67 -30.68 -35.86
C PHE A 95 3.28 -32.16 -35.87
N LEU A 96 3.47 -32.92 -36.97
CA LEU A 96 3.14 -34.35 -37.06
C LEU A 96 3.59 -35.18 -35.83
N PRO A 97 4.82 -35.04 -35.31
CA PRO A 97 5.28 -35.79 -34.14
C PRO A 97 4.52 -35.48 -32.85
N LEU A 98 3.80 -34.35 -32.76
CA LEU A 98 2.98 -34.01 -31.61
C LEU A 98 1.62 -34.72 -31.63
N TYR A 99 1.19 -35.23 -32.79
CA TYR A 99 -0.02 -36.04 -32.93
C TYR A 99 0.27 -37.52 -32.70
N ASP A 100 1.49 -37.97 -33.00
CA ASP A 100 1.91 -39.36 -32.85
C ASP A 100 1.71 -39.87 -31.41
N PRO A 101 1.17 -41.09 -31.24
CA PRO A 101 1.15 -41.74 -29.94
C PRO A 101 2.54 -41.83 -29.34
N ARG A 102 2.67 -41.52 -28.06
CA ARG A 102 3.93 -41.65 -27.34
C ARG A 102 4.38 -43.13 -27.28
N PRO A 103 5.68 -43.42 -27.05
CA PRO A 103 6.20 -44.79 -27.03
C PRO A 103 5.54 -45.72 -26.00
N ASP A 104 4.88 -45.16 -24.98
CA ASP A 104 4.13 -45.88 -23.95
C ASP A 104 2.67 -46.18 -24.35
N GLY A 105 2.26 -45.81 -25.56
CA GLY A 105 0.91 -45.98 -26.09
C GLY A 105 -0.08 -44.91 -25.65
N THR A 106 0.37 -43.87 -24.94
CA THR A 106 -0.49 -42.72 -24.60
C THR A 106 -0.65 -41.78 -25.79
N ALA A 107 -1.69 -40.94 -25.75
CA ALA A 107 -1.92 -39.92 -26.78
C ALA A 107 -0.70 -38.99 -26.95
N GLY A 108 -0.50 -38.53 -28.20
CA GLY A 108 0.44 -37.46 -28.49
C GLY A 108 0.13 -36.18 -27.72
N ASP A 109 1.08 -35.24 -27.73
CA ASP A 109 0.98 -34.00 -26.97
C ASP A 109 -0.24 -33.16 -27.39
N MET A 110 -0.54 -33.09 -28.70
CA MET A 110 -1.69 -32.34 -29.24
C MET A 110 -3.04 -32.98 -28.86
N PRO A 111 -3.29 -34.28 -29.11
CA PRO A 111 -4.52 -34.93 -28.63
C PRO A 111 -4.68 -34.86 -27.11
N ARG A 112 -3.58 -34.99 -26.35
CA ARG A 112 -3.62 -34.84 -24.90
C ARG A 112 -4.03 -33.42 -24.47
N MET A 113 -3.40 -32.39 -25.03
CA MET A 113 -3.75 -30.99 -24.76
C MET A 113 -5.22 -30.72 -25.07
N THR A 114 -5.74 -31.26 -26.19
CA THR A 114 -7.15 -31.12 -26.57
C THR A 114 -8.09 -31.81 -25.61
N ARG A 115 -7.75 -33.02 -25.14
CA ARG A 115 -8.51 -33.72 -24.09
C ARG A 115 -8.46 -32.97 -22.77
N ASP A 116 -7.31 -32.43 -22.38
CA ASP A 116 -7.15 -31.62 -21.17
C ASP A 116 -8.03 -30.35 -21.24
N VAL A 117 -8.07 -29.65 -22.37
CA VAL A 117 -8.96 -28.49 -22.57
C VAL A 117 -10.44 -28.93 -22.53
N ALA A 118 -10.78 -30.07 -23.14
CA ALA A 118 -12.12 -30.63 -23.06
C ALA A 118 -12.50 -30.97 -21.62
N ASP A 119 -11.62 -31.57 -20.82
CA ASP A 119 -11.87 -31.86 -19.41
C ASP A 119 -12.07 -30.58 -18.58
N ILE A 120 -11.33 -29.51 -18.88
CA ILE A 120 -11.52 -28.20 -18.23
C ILE A 120 -12.90 -27.63 -18.57
N LEU A 121 -13.33 -27.72 -19.83
CA LEU A 121 -14.66 -27.30 -20.25
C LEU A 121 -15.75 -28.17 -19.61
N ASP A 122 -15.51 -29.47 -19.47
CA ASP A 122 -16.39 -30.41 -18.79
C ASP A 122 -16.57 -30.04 -17.32
N ALA A 123 -15.47 -29.76 -16.62
CA ALA A 123 -15.51 -29.27 -15.24
C ALA A 123 -16.23 -27.92 -15.11
N PHE A 124 -16.10 -27.05 -16.12
CA PHE A 124 -16.80 -25.77 -16.15
C PHE A 124 -18.32 -25.97 -16.29
N VAL A 125 -18.74 -26.76 -17.27
CA VAL A 125 -20.16 -27.02 -17.60
C VAL A 125 -20.85 -27.88 -16.53
N ALA A 126 -20.10 -28.72 -15.82
CA ALA A 126 -20.63 -29.58 -14.77
C ALA A 126 -21.24 -28.82 -13.57
N ASP A 127 -20.84 -27.56 -13.35
CA ASP A 127 -21.44 -26.70 -12.33
C ASP A 127 -22.31 -25.63 -12.99
N PRO A 128 -23.65 -25.71 -12.88
CA PRO A 128 -24.56 -24.73 -13.47
C PRO A 128 -24.30 -23.30 -13.01
N ARG A 129 -23.72 -23.11 -11.82
CA ARG A 129 -23.37 -21.78 -11.31
C ARG A 129 -22.34 -21.11 -12.20
N ASN A 130 -21.30 -21.82 -12.65
CA ASN A 130 -20.31 -21.30 -13.60
C ASN A 130 -20.97 -20.71 -14.87
N LEU A 131 -22.02 -21.38 -15.36
CA LEU A 131 -22.74 -20.97 -16.56
C LEU A 131 -23.60 -19.73 -16.31
N THR A 132 -24.24 -19.65 -15.14
CA THR A 132 -24.96 -18.45 -14.69
C THR A 132 -24.02 -17.25 -14.60
N VAL A 133 -22.86 -17.42 -13.96
CA VAL A 133 -21.83 -16.36 -13.87
C VAL A 133 -21.42 -15.85 -15.24
N MET A 134 -21.18 -16.75 -16.20
CA MET A 134 -20.82 -16.32 -17.56
C MET A 134 -21.95 -15.58 -18.28
N ALA A 135 -23.19 -16.00 -18.06
CA ALA A 135 -24.36 -15.31 -18.61
C ALA A 135 -24.51 -13.90 -18.04
N GLU A 136 -24.32 -13.76 -16.73
CA GLU A 136 -24.32 -12.47 -16.05
C GLU A 136 -23.17 -11.58 -16.53
N LEU A 137 -21.93 -12.10 -16.58
CA LEU A 137 -20.76 -11.36 -17.07
C LEU A 137 -20.88 -10.93 -18.53
N ASP A 138 -21.51 -11.73 -19.38
CA ASP A 138 -21.70 -11.40 -20.80
C ASP A 138 -22.85 -10.41 -21.04
N GLY A 139 -23.84 -10.38 -20.14
CA GLY A 139 -24.98 -9.46 -20.17
C GLY A 139 -24.76 -8.16 -19.40
N ALA A 140 -23.77 -8.13 -18.50
CA ALA A 140 -23.46 -6.98 -17.67
C ALA A 140 -22.96 -5.80 -18.53
N PRO A 141 -23.40 -4.57 -18.25
CA PRO A 141 -22.81 -3.39 -18.86
C PRO A 141 -21.32 -3.33 -18.50
N ALA A 142 -20.46 -3.29 -19.51
CA ALA A 142 -19.03 -3.26 -19.31
C ALA A 142 -18.51 -1.82 -19.36
N ALA A 143 -17.72 -1.44 -18.36
CA ALA A 143 -16.97 -0.18 -18.38
C ALA A 143 -16.00 -0.12 -19.56
N THR A 144 -15.48 -1.29 -19.97
CA THR A 144 -14.52 -1.51 -21.05
C THR A 144 -14.81 -2.87 -21.72
N PRO A 145 -15.75 -2.94 -22.68
CA PRO A 145 -16.26 -4.21 -23.23
C PRO A 145 -15.21 -5.07 -23.94
N ASP A 146 -14.08 -4.48 -24.34
CA ASP A 146 -12.98 -5.17 -25.02
C ASP A 146 -11.69 -5.24 -24.14
N ALA A 147 -11.77 -5.01 -22.82
CA ALA A 147 -10.59 -4.98 -21.95
C ALA A 147 -9.79 -6.30 -21.96
N VAL A 148 -10.50 -7.43 -21.92
CA VAL A 148 -9.87 -8.75 -21.93
C VAL A 148 -9.21 -9.01 -23.29
N GLU A 149 -9.86 -8.62 -24.38
CA GLU A 149 -9.34 -8.69 -25.74
C GLU A 149 -8.10 -7.83 -25.92
N HIS A 150 -8.10 -6.60 -25.40
CA HIS A 150 -6.94 -5.71 -25.41
C HIS A 150 -5.77 -6.32 -24.63
N LEU A 151 -6.03 -6.89 -23.44
CA LEU A 151 -4.98 -7.56 -22.66
C LEU A 151 -4.41 -8.76 -23.41
N LEU A 152 -5.28 -9.64 -23.94
CA LEU A 152 -4.84 -10.80 -24.72
C LEU A 152 -4.07 -10.37 -25.97
N GLY A 153 -4.54 -9.35 -26.68
CA GLY A 153 -3.88 -8.80 -27.85
C GLY A 153 -2.52 -8.20 -27.52
N ALA A 154 -2.43 -7.41 -26.45
CA ALA A 154 -1.18 -6.82 -25.98
C ALA A 154 -0.17 -7.90 -25.55
N VAL A 155 -0.61 -8.94 -24.83
CA VAL A 155 0.24 -10.07 -24.41
C VAL A 155 0.75 -10.86 -25.63
N VAL A 156 -0.11 -11.14 -26.59
CA VAL A 156 0.26 -11.93 -27.79
C VAL A 156 1.14 -11.14 -28.76
N ARG A 157 0.94 -9.81 -28.85
CA ARG A 157 1.78 -8.93 -29.69
C ARG A 157 3.12 -8.59 -29.07
N HIS A 158 3.26 -8.74 -27.75
CA HIS A 158 4.55 -8.56 -27.09
C HIS A 158 5.61 -9.49 -27.70
N PRO A 159 6.90 -9.07 -27.77
CA PRO A 159 8.00 -9.89 -28.25
C PRO A 159 7.87 -11.37 -27.89
N ILE A 160 7.89 -12.19 -28.95
CA ILE A 160 7.68 -13.63 -28.92
C ILE A 160 8.60 -14.26 -27.85
N ALA A 161 9.83 -13.77 -27.71
CA ALA A 161 10.79 -14.16 -26.68
C ALA A 161 10.26 -14.12 -25.23
N LEU A 162 9.28 -13.27 -24.88
CA LEU A 162 8.65 -13.30 -23.55
C LEU A 162 7.86 -14.58 -23.32
N ALA A 163 7.01 -15.00 -24.28
CA ALA A 163 6.21 -16.22 -24.09
C ALA A 163 7.09 -17.48 -23.97
N ASP A 164 8.23 -17.54 -24.67
CA ASP A 164 9.21 -18.65 -24.53
C ASP A 164 9.80 -18.69 -23.12
N ARG A 165 10.19 -17.52 -22.62
CA ARG A 165 10.79 -17.39 -21.30
C ARG A 165 9.77 -17.60 -20.19
N ALA A 166 8.50 -17.22 -20.40
CA ALA A 166 7.40 -17.53 -19.50
C ALA A 166 7.19 -19.04 -19.37
N ILE A 167 7.10 -19.73 -20.51
CA ILE A 167 6.94 -21.19 -20.55
C ILE A 167 8.16 -21.88 -19.91
N ALA A 168 9.38 -21.44 -20.24
CA ALA A 168 10.60 -21.97 -19.65
C ALA A 168 10.63 -21.76 -18.13
N LEU A 169 10.28 -20.56 -17.65
CA LEU A 169 10.16 -20.24 -16.23
C LEU A 169 9.14 -21.15 -15.54
N THR A 170 7.92 -21.25 -16.07
CA THR A 170 6.85 -22.07 -15.46
C THR A 170 7.27 -23.54 -15.35
N LEU A 171 7.92 -24.10 -16.37
CA LEU A 171 8.40 -25.48 -16.34
C LEU A 171 9.58 -25.65 -15.38
N ASP A 172 10.49 -24.68 -15.30
CA ASP A 172 11.60 -24.72 -14.35
C ASP A 172 11.09 -24.62 -12.90
N LEU A 173 10.03 -23.84 -12.64
CA LEU A 173 9.34 -23.68 -11.36
C LEU A 173 8.31 -24.77 -11.07
N GLU A 174 8.24 -25.83 -11.87
CA GLU A 174 7.20 -26.86 -11.73
C GLU A 174 7.05 -27.41 -10.29
N PRO A 175 8.12 -27.75 -9.54
CA PRO A 175 7.97 -28.26 -8.17
C PRO A 175 7.34 -27.25 -7.20
N GLU A 176 7.72 -25.98 -7.29
CA GLU A 176 7.21 -24.90 -6.45
C GLU A 176 5.77 -24.56 -6.83
N LEU A 177 5.49 -24.43 -8.13
CA LEU A 177 4.14 -24.19 -8.65
C LEU A 177 3.20 -25.35 -8.34
N THR A 178 3.67 -26.60 -8.42
CA THR A 178 2.87 -27.77 -8.04
C THR A 178 2.45 -27.69 -6.58
N ARG A 179 3.36 -27.33 -5.66
CA ARG A 179 3.03 -27.16 -4.23
C ARG A 179 2.04 -26.01 -3.99
N LEU A 180 2.25 -24.88 -4.65
CA LEU A 180 1.35 -23.72 -4.60
C LEU A 180 -0.05 -24.09 -5.15
N PHE A 181 -0.09 -24.78 -6.28
CA PHE A 181 -1.32 -25.22 -6.92
C PHE A 181 -2.06 -26.28 -6.11
N THR A 182 -1.36 -27.22 -5.44
CA THR A 182 -1.98 -28.14 -4.47
C THR A 182 -2.69 -27.35 -3.36
N TYR A 183 -2.01 -26.34 -2.81
CA TYR A 183 -2.59 -25.52 -1.75
C TYR A 183 -3.81 -24.72 -2.26
N LEU A 184 -3.68 -24.01 -3.39
CA LEU A 184 -4.79 -23.27 -3.98
C LEU A 184 -5.96 -24.18 -4.35
N HIS A 185 -5.70 -25.37 -4.88
CA HIS A 185 -6.72 -26.37 -5.15
C HIS A 185 -7.49 -26.81 -3.90
N ARG A 186 -6.84 -26.82 -2.73
CA ARG A 186 -7.46 -27.18 -1.45
C ARG A 186 -8.25 -26.03 -0.83
N GLU A 187 -7.68 -24.82 -0.84
CA GLU A 187 -8.27 -23.66 -0.16
C GLU A 187 -9.33 -22.92 -0.98
N LEU A 188 -9.19 -22.85 -2.32
CA LEU A 188 -10.20 -22.14 -3.13
C LEU A 188 -11.61 -22.78 -3.00
N PRO A 189 -11.76 -24.12 -2.87
CA PRO A 189 -13.02 -24.77 -2.53
C PRO A 189 -13.58 -24.43 -1.14
N THR A 190 -12.74 -24.13 -0.15
CA THR A 190 -13.15 -23.88 1.23
C THR A 190 -13.57 -22.44 1.49
N LEU A 191 -13.34 -21.53 0.53
CA LEU A 191 -13.89 -20.18 0.56
C LEU A 191 -15.39 -20.26 0.82
N GLU A 192 -15.81 -19.78 1.99
CA GLU A 192 -17.22 -19.66 2.34
C GLU A 192 -17.88 -18.71 1.35
N ASP A 193 -19.13 -19.00 1.00
CA ASP A 193 -19.98 -18.06 0.28
C ASP A 193 -20.33 -16.91 1.26
N LYS A 194 -19.35 -16.09 1.63
CA LYS A 194 -19.61 -14.85 2.35
C LYS A 194 -20.41 -13.98 1.38
N ALA A 195 -21.69 -13.82 1.67
CA ALA A 195 -22.47 -12.76 1.06
C ALA A 195 -21.84 -11.45 1.53
N PRO A 196 -21.19 -10.65 0.66
CA PRO A 196 -21.07 -9.25 0.96
C PRO A 196 -22.52 -8.76 1.12
N SER A 197 -22.70 -7.83 2.04
CA SER A 197 -23.92 -7.03 2.06
C SER A 197 -24.22 -6.57 0.63
N ASP A 198 -25.50 -6.48 0.26
CA ASP A 198 -25.99 -5.73 -0.91
C ASP A 198 -25.61 -4.24 -0.75
N SER A 199 -24.34 -3.92 -0.54
CA SER A 199 -23.89 -2.56 -0.36
C SER A 199 -23.83 -1.95 -1.74
N SER A 200 -24.62 -0.91 -1.93
CA SER A 200 -24.47 0.04 -3.01
C SER A 200 -23.17 0.86 -2.90
N GLU A 201 -22.25 0.47 -2.01
CA GLU A 201 -21.01 1.18 -1.73
C GLU A 201 -19.90 0.67 -2.64
N PRO A 202 -19.08 1.57 -3.20
CA PRO A 202 -18.01 1.16 -4.09
C PRO A 202 -16.89 0.44 -3.33
N SER A 203 -16.36 -0.64 -3.92
CA SER A 203 -15.21 -1.37 -3.35
C SER A 203 -13.95 -0.50 -3.28
N LEU A 204 -12.99 -0.83 -2.40
CA LEU A 204 -11.70 -0.11 -2.32
C LEU A 204 -11.03 0.06 -3.70
N LEU A 205 -10.99 -0.98 -4.52
CA LEU A 205 -10.41 -0.90 -5.86
C LEU A 205 -11.20 0.05 -6.77
N GLN A 206 -12.54 0.06 -6.69
CA GLN A 206 -13.37 1.04 -7.41
C GLN A 206 -13.08 2.46 -6.91
N ARG A 207 -12.98 2.70 -5.60
CA ARG A 207 -12.64 4.01 -5.02
C ARG A 207 -11.26 4.49 -5.49
N LEU A 208 -10.25 3.62 -5.48
CA LEU A 208 -8.89 3.91 -5.97
C LEU A 208 -8.84 4.22 -7.47
N LEU A 209 -9.68 3.56 -8.28
CA LEU A 209 -9.81 3.86 -9.71
C LEU A 209 -10.66 5.10 -9.98
N ALA A 210 -11.59 5.44 -9.10
CA ALA A 210 -12.51 6.57 -9.28
C ALA A 210 -11.84 7.93 -9.05
N VAL A 211 -10.77 7.97 -8.24
CA VAL A 211 -10.05 9.19 -7.88
C VAL A 211 -8.96 9.50 -8.90
N ASN A 212 -9.15 10.59 -9.62
CA ASN A 212 -8.17 11.13 -10.57
C ASN A 212 -7.19 12.07 -9.86
N ILE A 213 -5.93 11.94 -10.21
CA ILE A 213 -4.83 12.82 -9.85
C ILE A 213 -4.61 13.78 -11.02
N GLU A 214 -4.94 15.05 -10.81
CA GLU A 214 -4.72 16.12 -11.79
C GLU A 214 -3.25 16.57 -11.79
N VAL A 215 -2.34 15.70 -12.25
CA VAL A 215 -0.92 16.08 -12.45
C VAL A 215 -0.70 16.40 -13.92
N THR A 216 -0.44 17.67 -14.21
CA THR A 216 -0.27 18.18 -15.58
C THR A 216 1.13 17.97 -16.15
N ASP A 217 2.12 17.73 -15.30
CA ASP A 217 3.53 17.89 -15.67
C ASP A 217 4.17 16.59 -16.19
N GLU A 218 3.61 15.42 -15.85
CA GLU A 218 4.12 14.10 -16.23
C GLU A 218 2.95 13.12 -16.51
N PRO A 219 2.28 13.22 -17.67
CA PRO A 219 1.22 12.28 -18.03
C PRO A 219 1.79 10.89 -18.30
N ILE A 220 1.13 9.86 -17.78
CA ILE A 220 1.51 8.46 -17.99
C ILE A 220 1.02 8.02 -19.37
N GLY A 221 1.77 8.25 -20.46
CA GLY A 221 1.42 7.74 -21.80
C GLY A 221 0.06 8.18 -22.38
N PRO A 222 -0.46 7.49 -23.42
CA PRO A 222 -1.72 7.84 -24.09
C PRO A 222 -2.96 7.65 -23.22
N ILE A 223 -4.01 8.43 -23.47
CA ILE A 223 -5.27 8.35 -22.70
C ILE A 223 -5.88 6.94 -22.81
N ALA A 224 -6.21 6.33 -21.67
CA ALA A 224 -6.98 5.09 -21.59
C ALA A 224 -8.30 5.35 -20.87
N LEU A 225 -9.38 5.54 -21.62
CA LEU A 225 -10.69 5.85 -21.03
C LEU A 225 -11.44 4.59 -20.60
N THR A 226 -12.21 4.76 -19.53
CA THR A 226 -13.24 3.83 -19.08
C THR A 226 -14.49 4.63 -18.71
N ALA A 227 -15.67 4.05 -18.84
CA ALA A 227 -16.89 4.66 -18.32
C ALA A 227 -16.92 4.50 -16.79
N ARG A 228 -17.50 5.48 -16.07
CA ARG A 228 -17.72 5.41 -14.63
C ARG A 228 -19.01 4.66 -14.34
N PHE A 229 -18.98 3.77 -13.37
CA PHE A 229 -20.13 3.02 -12.89
C PHE A 229 -20.47 3.45 -11.47
N ASP A 230 -21.76 3.44 -11.14
CA ASP A 230 -22.25 3.63 -9.77
C ASP A 230 -22.15 2.32 -8.97
N GLY A 231 -22.48 2.36 -7.68
CA GLY A 231 -22.45 1.18 -6.81
C GLY A 231 -23.47 0.09 -7.17
N ARG A 232 -24.43 0.39 -8.06
CA ARG A 232 -25.40 -0.58 -8.60
C ARG A 232 -24.84 -1.31 -9.84
N GLY A 233 -23.63 -0.95 -10.29
CA GLY A 233 -23.04 -1.50 -11.50
C GLY A 233 -23.65 -0.92 -12.78
N ALA A 234 -24.27 0.27 -12.71
CA ALA A 234 -24.80 0.96 -13.87
C ALA A 234 -23.88 2.10 -14.34
N PRO A 235 -23.80 2.37 -15.66
CA PRO A 235 -22.98 3.46 -16.16
C PRO A 235 -23.57 4.81 -15.74
N VAL A 236 -22.73 5.66 -15.14
CA VAL A 236 -23.12 7.00 -14.69
C VAL A 236 -23.41 7.87 -15.91
N VAL A 237 -24.66 8.33 -16.03
CA VAL A 237 -25.10 9.22 -17.12
C VAL A 237 -24.83 10.67 -16.71
N ARG A 238 -24.20 11.44 -17.58
CA ARG A 238 -23.97 12.87 -17.39
C ARG A 238 -25.26 13.63 -17.58
N ARG A 239 -25.58 14.47 -16.59
CA ARG A 239 -26.68 15.44 -16.70
C ARG A 239 -26.34 16.51 -17.74
N LEU A 240 -27.35 16.95 -18.47
CA LEU A 240 -27.31 18.12 -19.32
C LEU A 240 -27.07 19.38 -18.48
N PRO A 241 -26.65 20.51 -19.08
CA PRO A 241 -26.53 21.78 -18.38
C PRO A 241 -27.84 22.26 -17.72
N THR A 242 -29.00 21.73 -18.12
CA THR A 242 -30.31 21.99 -17.51
C THR A 242 -30.53 21.24 -16.20
N GLY A 243 -29.70 20.24 -15.88
CA GLY A 243 -29.86 19.33 -14.75
C GLY A 243 -30.58 18.01 -15.09
N ASP A 244 -31.23 17.93 -16.25
CA ASP A 244 -31.93 16.73 -16.70
C ASP A 244 -30.98 15.70 -17.31
N PHE A 245 -31.38 14.42 -17.35
CA PHE A 245 -30.67 13.42 -18.14
C PHE A 245 -30.98 13.57 -19.64
N PRO A 246 -30.01 13.29 -20.55
CA PRO A 246 -30.29 13.28 -21.98
C PRO A 246 -31.29 12.16 -22.29
N ALA A 247 -32.27 12.41 -23.17
CA ALA A 247 -33.16 11.34 -23.63
C ALA A 247 -32.33 10.22 -24.31
N PRO A 248 -32.66 8.93 -24.13
CA PRO A 248 -33.85 8.38 -23.47
C PRO A 248 -33.71 8.07 -21.97
N PHE A 249 -32.61 8.48 -21.32
CA PHE A 249 -32.38 8.19 -19.90
C PHE A 249 -33.34 8.96 -18.98
N VAL A 250 -33.86 8.29 -17.96
CA VAL A 250 -34.80 8.85 -16.98
C VAL A 250 -34.43 8.47 -15.55
N ASP A 251 -34.92 9.27 -14.61
CA ASP A 251 -34.80 9.13 -13.15
C ASP A 251 -36.23 9.19 -12.62
N GLY A 252 -36.91 8.05 -12.70
CA GLY A 252 -38.35 7.92 -12.46
C GLY A 252 -38.70 7.91 -10.97
N ASP A 253 -37.76 7.50 -10.13
CA ASP A 253 -37.93 7.45 -8.66
C ASP A 253 -37.39 8.69 -7.94
N GLY A 254 -36.58 9.52 -8.60
CA GLY A 254 -36.06 10.77 -8.07
C GLY A 254 -34.87 10.58 -7.12
N ASP A 255 -34.18 9.44 -7.19
CA ASP A 255 -32.99 9.15 -6.39
C ASP A 255 -31.73 9.90 -6.87
N GLY A 256 -31.84 10.61 -8.00
CA GLY A 256 -30.75 11.38 -8.58
C GLY A 256 -29.87 10.58 -9.54
N GLN A 257 -30.23 9.34 -9.83
CA GLN A 257 -29.52 8.43 -10.72
C GLN A 257 -30.46 7.98 -11.85
N VAL A 258 -29.92 7.28 -12.85
CA VAL A 258 -30.75 6.74 -13.93
C VAL A 258 -31.39 5.44 -13.49
N ASP A 259 -32.66 5.24 -13.86
CA ASP A 259 -33.38 3.99 -13.65
C ASP A 259 -32.68 2.85 -14.39
N VAL A 260 -32.50 1.71 -13.73
CA VAL A 260 -31.82 0.54 -14.29
C VAL A 260 -32.64 -0.72 -14.08
N ASP A 261 -32.42 -1.73 -14.92
CA ASP A 261 -32.98 -3.06 -14.72
C ASP A 261 -32.15 -3.92 -13.73
N ASP A 262 -32.59 -5.16 -13.50
CA ASP A 262 -31.91 -6.11 -12.60
C ASP A 262 -30.46 -6.45 -13.02
N LEU A 263 -30.05 -6.08 -14.25
CA LEU A 263 -28.70 -6.27 -14.78
C LEU A 263 -27.89 -4.97 -14.78
N GLY A 264 -28.38 -3.91 -14.14
CA GLY A 264 -27.74 -2.59 -14.10
C GLY A 264 -27.79 -1.84 -15.43
N ARG A 265 -28.62 -2.26 -16.38
CA ARG A 265 -28.73 -1.59 -17.68
C ARG A 265 -29.70 -0.42 -17.59
N PRO A 266 -29.34 0.77 -18.09
CA PRO A 266 -30.25 1.92 -18.10
C PRO A 266 -31.57 1.59 -18.80
N VAL A 267 -32.70 2.00 -18.22
CA VAL A 267 -34.04 1.86 -18.82
C VAL A 267 -34.65 3.22 -19.15
N ASP A 268 -35.55 3.24 -20.13
CA ASP A 268 -36.33 4.42 -20.51
C ASP A 268 -37.56 4.62 -19.60
N ASP A 269 -38.40 5.61 -19.91
CA ASP A 269 -39.64 5.94 -19.18
C ASP A 269 -40.70 4.83 -19.20
N LEU A 270 -40.52 3.81 -20.03
CA LEU A 270 -41.37 2.63 -20.14
C LEU A 270 -40.76 1.40 -19.45
N GLY A 271 -39.58 1.53 -18.84
CA GLY A 271 -38.83 0.42 -18.24
C GLY A 271 -38.18 -0.47 -19.30
N VAL A 272 -38.01 0.00 -20.54
CA VAL A 272 -37.35 -0.75 -21.61
C VAL A 272 -35.86 -0.47 -21.56
N PRO A 273 -34.98 -1.51 -21.56
CA PRO A 273 -33.54 -1.31 -21.59
C PRO A 273 -33.09 -0.48 -22.79
N ILE A 274 -32.26 0.52 -22.54
CA ILE A 274 -31.67 1.41 -23.53
C ILE A 274 -30.45 0.71 -24.13
N ASP A 275 -30.54 0.35 -25.41
CA ASP A 275 -29.42 -0.25 -26.17
C ASP A 275 -28.44 0.84 -26.65
N LEU A 276 -27.67 1.40 -25.71
CA LEU A 276 -26.63 2.40 -25.99
C LEU A 276 -25.35 2.07 -25.22
N PRO A 277 -24.49 1.16 -25.71
CA PRO A 277 -23.30 0.75 -24.97
C PRO A 277 -22.27 1.90 -24.81
N THR A 278 -21.59 1.89 -23.67
CA THR A 278 -20.56 2.87 -23.26
C THR A 278 -19.42 3.00 -24.27
N PHE A 279 -19.05 1.89 -24.92
CA PHE A 279 -18.11 1.85 -26.04
C PHE A 279 -18.63 0.89 -27.12
N ALA A 280 -18.44 1.21 -28.39
CA ALA A 280 -18.67 0.27 -29.49
C ALA A 280 -17.75 0.52 -30.68
N GLY A 281 -17.40 -0.56 -31.40
CA GLY A 281 -16.53 -0.51 -32.58
C GLY A 281 -17.21 -0.16 -33.90
N ARG A 282 -18.51 -0.47 -34.05
CA ARG A 282 -19.30 -0.06 -35.22
C ARG A 282 -20.19 1.12 -34.85
N SER A 283 -20.39 2.04 -35.80
CA SER A 283 -21.64 2.80 -35.85
C SER A 283 -22.76 1.79 -36.13
N THR A 284 -23.47 1.35 -35.10
CA THR A 284 -24.79 0.73 -35.27
C THR A 284 -25.63 1.70 -36.09
N ALA A 285 -26.39 1.18 -37.06
CA ALA A 285 -27.12 2.04 -37.99
C ALA A 285 -28.10 2.95 -37.24
N GLY A 286 -27.81 4.26 -37.18
CA GLY A 286 -28.60 5.25 -36.45
C GLY A 286 -27.92 5.85 -35.21
N GLU A 287 -26.75 5.35 -34.79
CA GLU A 287 -26.01 5.88 -33.64
C GLU A 287 -24.79 6.70 -34.08
N GLU A 288 -24.73 7.96 -33.63
CA GLU A 288 -23.52 8.78 -33.77
C GLU A 288 -22.52 8.39 -32.66
N ARG A 289 -21.25 8.26 -33.02
CA ARG A 289 -20.15 7.94 -32.10
C ARG A 289 -18.93 8.79 -32.42
N ASP A 290 -18.08 9.03 -31.43
CA ASP A 290 -16.84 9.75 -31.64
C ASP A 290 -15.70 8.85 -32.16
N ALA A 291 -14.51 9.43 -32.37
CA ALA A 291 -13.35 8.74 -32.94
C ALA A 291 -12.82 7.57 -32.07
N ILE A 292 -13.27 7.43 -30.83
CA ILE A 292 -12.84 6.39 -29.89
C ILE A 292 -14.02 5.50 -29.45
N GLY A 293 -15.15 5.55 -30.18
CA GLY A 293 -16.28 4.64 -30.01
C GLY A 293 -17.28 5.03 -28.92
N ARG A 294 -17.16 6.21 -28.31
CA ARG A 294 -18.13 6.70 -27.31
C ARG A 294 -19.42 7.16 -28.00
N PRO A 295 -20.60 6.86 -27.45
CA PRO A 295 -21.87 7.30 -28.00
C PRO A 295 -22.01 8.82 -27.96
N LEU A 296 -22.67 9.37 -28.98
CA LEU A 296 -23.10 10.75 -29.08
C LEU A 296 -24.62 10.79 -29.20
N VAL A 297 -25.26 11.48 -28.26
CA VAL A 297 -26.70 11.77 -28.27
C VAL A 297 -26.84 13.26 -28.48
N ASP A 298 -27.34 13.69 -29.64
CA ASP A 298 -27.41 15.12 -30.01
C ASP A 298 -26.06 15.86 -29.85
N ASN A 299 -24.96 15.21 -30.25
CA ASN A 299 -23.58 15.71 -30.11
C ASN A 299 -23.11 15.91 -28.64
N PHE A 300 -23.81 15.28 -27.68
CA PHE A 300 -23.44 15.19 -26.27
C PHE A 300 -22.95 13.78 -25.93
N ILE A 301 -21.93 13.67 -25.07
CA ILE A 301 -21.44 12.39 -24.57
C ILE A 301 -22.29 12.01 -23.35
N PRO A 302 -23.17 11.01 -23.44
CA PRO A 302 -24.18 10.76 -22.43
C PRO A 302 -23.61 10.14 -21.15
N TYR A 303 -22.49 9.40 -21.21
CA TYR A 303 -21.88 8.76 -20.05
C TYR A 303 -20.71 9.56 -19.48
N ASP A 304 -20.42 9.36 -18.20
CA ASP A 304 -19.22 9.89 -17.55
C ASP A 304 -18.04 8.96 -17.81
N TYR A 305 -16.91 9.54 -18.21
CA TYR A 305 -15.67 8.82 -18.53
C TYR A 305 -14.51 9.42 -17.78
N PHE A 306 -13.61 8.56 -17.29
CA PHE A 306 -12.36 9.00 -16.69
C PHE A 306 -11.17 8.29 -17.33
N ASN A 307 -10.00 8.91 -17.23
CA ASN A 307 -8.76 8.38 -17.76
C ASN A 307 -8.10 7.49 -16.70
N LEU A 308 -8.06 6.19 -16.95
CA LEU A 308 -7.45 5.20 -16.06
C LEU A 308 -6.01 5.53 -15.70
N ARG A 309 -5.29 6.17 -16.61
CA ARG A 309 -3.89 6.54 -16.43
C ARG A 309 -3.64 7.71 -15.49
N GLN A 310 -4.70 8.41 -15.11
CA GLN A 310 -4.65 9.50 -14.13
C GLN A 310 -5.18 9.07 -12.77
N THR A 311 -5.44 7.78 -12.57
CA THR A 311 -5.98 7.28 -11.30
C THR A 311 -4.89 7.00 -10.28
N VAL A 312 -5.27 6.96 -8.99
CA VAL A 312 -4.37 6.55 -7.90
C VAL A 312 -3.71 5.19 -8.20
N VAL A 313 -4.48 4.23 -8.72
CA VAL A 313 -3.96 2.90 -9.10
C VAL A 313 -2.88 3.00 -10.17
N ALA A 314 -3.06 3.83 -11.19
CA ALA A 314 -2.06 3.99 -12.25
C ALA A 314 -0.74 4.57 -11.72
N TYR A 315 -0.80 5.57 -10.83
CA TYR A 315 0.40 6.11 -10.20
C TYR A 315 1.07 5.12 -9.24
N LEU A 316 0.30 4.35 -8.46
CA LEU A 316 0.85 3.28 -7.61
C LEU A 316 1.50 2.17 -8.45
N MET A 317 0.90 1.77 -9.57
CA MET A 317 1.49 0.79 -10.49
C MET A 317 2.75 1.33 -11.16
N ARG A 318 2.76 2.60 -11.56
CA ARG A 318 3.96 3.30 -12.06
C ARG A 318 5.08 3.28 -11.01
N ASP A 319 4.78 3.62 -9.77
CA ASP A 319 5.76 3.64 -8.69
C ASP A 319 6.24 2.22 -8.32
N GLY A 320 5.35 1.23 -8.41
CA GLY A 320 5.68 -0.18 -8.33
C GLY A 320 6.68 -0.63 -9.40
N ARG A 321 6.75 0.04 -10.55
CA ARG A 321 7.78 -0.22 -11.57
C ARG A 321 9.17 0.17 -11.10
N LYS A 322 9.30 1.33 -10.42
CA LYS A 322 10.58 1.77 -9.84
C LYS A 322 11.05 0.74 -8.81
N LEU A 323 10.15 0.33 -7.91
CA LEU A 323 10.43 -0.74 -6.96
C LEU A 323 10.86 -2.06 -7.59
N ALA A 324 10.15 -2.51 -8.62
CA ALA A 324 10.49 -3.74 -9.33
C ALA A 324 11.87 -3.63 -10.01
N ALA A 325 12.16 -2.48 -10.64
CA ALA A 325 13.45 -2.23 -11.29
C ALA A 325 14.61 -2.19 -10.28
N ASP A 326 14.37 -1.68 -9.07
CA ASP A 326 15.34 -1.65 -7.97
C ASP A 326 15.50 -3.03 -7.30
N GLY A 327 14.68 -4.02 -7.68
CA GLY A 327 14.73 -5.39 -7.15
C GLY A 327 14.08 -5.54 -5.78
N VAL A 328 13.32 -4.54 -5.32
CA VAL A 328 12.69 -4.50 -3.99
C VAL A 328 11.79 -5.71 -3.71
N PRO A 329 10.97 -6.24 -4.65
CA PRO A 329 10.20 -7.45 -4.38
C PRO A 329 11.09 -8.62 -3.94
N TYR A 330 12.23 -8.83 -4.61
CA TYR A 330 13.14 -9.93 -4.26
C TYR A 330 13.84 -9.71 -2.92
N ASP A 331 14.22 -8.46 -2.63
CA ASP A 331 14.86 -8.11 -1.36
C ASP A 331 13.87 -8.22 -0.18
N LEU A 332 12.59 -7.85 -0.39
CA LEU A 332 11.51 -8.08 0.57
C LEU A 332 11.32 -9.56 0.88
N PHE A 333 11.23 -10.43 -0.13
CA PHE A 333 11.11 -11.88 0.09
C PHE A 333 12.34 -12.47 0.80
N THR A 334 13.52 -11.90 0.57
CA THR A 334 14.75 -12.28 1.27
C THR A 334 14.67 -11.90 2.75
N ALA A 335 14.24 -10.68 3.05
CA ALA A 335 14.08 -10.21 4.42
C ALA A 335 12.95 -10.95 5.17
N PHE A 336 11.84 -11.28 4.50
CA PHE A 336 10.71 -11.99 5.10
C PHE A 336 11.08 -13.31 5.76
N GLU A 337 12.05 -14.05 5.23
CA GLU A 337 12.48 -15.31 5.83
C GLU A 337 13.01 -15.13 7.26
N ALA A 338 13.83 -14.10 7.48
CA ALA A 338 14.31 -13.75 8.81
C ALA A 338 13.21 -13.09 9.67
N LEU A 339 12.33 -12.28 9.08
CA LEU A 339 11.22 -11.63 9.79
C LEU A 339 10.09 -12.57 10.20
N LEU A 340 10.01 -13.77 9.61
CA LEU A 340 9.02 -14.80 9.91
C LEU A 340 9.56 -15.91 10.84
N GLY A 341 10.73 -15.71 11.44
CA GLY A 341 11.31 -16.63 12.43
C GLY A 341 12.06 -17.83 11.83
N GLY A 342 12.37 -17.80 10.53
CA GLY A 342 13.11 -18.85 9.83
C GLY A 342 12.28 -20.10 9.50
N ARG A 343 12.91 -21.05 8.80
CA ARG A 343 12.24 -22.27 8.28
C ARG A 343 12.23 -23.41 9.30
N VAL A 344 11.08 -24.06 9.43
CA VAL A 344 10.89 -25.29 10.20
C VAL A 344 10.09 -26.32 9.42
N GLN A 345 10.29 -27.59 9.72
CA GLN A 345 9.45 -28.65 9.16
C GLN A 345 8.07 -28.62 9.84
N ARG A 346 7.02 -28.27 9.09
CA ARG A 346 5.63 -28.40 9.51
C ARG A 346 5.00 -29.61 8.84
N ASP A 347 3.83 -30.00 9.32
CA ASP A 347 3.04 -31.12 8.79
C ASP A 347 1.59 -30.66 8.66
N ASP A 348 0.93 -31.00 7.55
CA ASP A 348 -0.50 -30.78 7.33
C ASP A 348 -1.13 -32.06 6.76
N LEU A 349 -2.37 -31.97 6.27
CA LEU A 349 -3.07 -33.11 5.68
C LEU A 349 -2.37 -33.70 4.44
N ASP A 350 -1.51 -32.92 3.78
CA ASP A 350 -0.74 -33.32 2.60
C ASP A 350 0.70 -33.76 2.96
N GLY A 351 0.97 -33.93 4.25
CA GLY A 351 2.23 -34.42 4.79
C GLY A 351 3.23 -33.30 5.14
N PRO A 352 4.51 -33.65 5.34
CA PRO A 352 5.50 -32.70 5.83
C PRO A 352 5.88 -31.68 4.75
N TYR A 353 6.00 -30.40 5.12
CA TYR A 353 6.47 -29.30 4.25
C TYR A 353 7.36 -28.30 5.01
N PRO A 354 8.27 -27.57 4.32
CA PRO A 354 9.05 -26.50 4.93
C PRO A 354 8.17 -25.24 5.10
N GLY A 355 7.78 -24.95 6.33
CA GLY A 355 7.02 -23.74 6.71
C GLY A 355 7.88 -22.77 7.54
N PHE A 356 7.24 -21.72 8.07
CA PHE A 356 7.90 -20.74 8.94
C PHE A 356 7.61 -20.98 10.43
N TYR A 357 8.56 -20.59 11.29
CA TYR A 357 8.40 -20.57 12.75
C TYR A 357 7.83 -19.22 13.19
N VAL A 358 6.53 -19.06 12.95
CA VAL A 358 5.80 -17.81 13.16
C VAL A 358 5.61 -17.45 14.63
N GLU A 359 5.77 -18.42 15.53
CA GLU A 359 5.51 -18.26 16.97
C GLU A 359 6.37 -17.14 17.58
N ASP A 360 7.53 -16.86 16.98
CA ASP A 360 8.45 -15.78 17.37
C ASP A 360 8.75 -14.78 16.23
N ALA A 361 7.86 -14.70 15.22
CA ALA A 361 8.02 -13.81 14.07
C ALA A 361 7.80 -12.32 14.42
N PRO A 362 8.82 -11.45 14.30
CA PRO A 362 8.67 -10.02 14.56
C PRO A 362 7.72 -9.30 13.59
N LEU A 363 7.59 -9.78 12.34
CA LEU A 363 6.61 -9.21 11.40
C LEU A 363 5.17 -9.36 11.90
N LEU A 364 4.86 -10.50 12.52
CA LEU A 364 3.53 -10.75 13.06
C LEU A 364 3.27 -9.95 14.34
N ASP A 365 4.30 -9.60 15.10
CA ASP A 365 4.16 -8.69 16.23
C ASP A 365 3.84 -7.27 15.76
N LEU A 366 4.42 -6.82 14.64
CA LEU A 366 4.04 -5.56 14.01
C LEU A 366 2.59 -5.60 13.50
N LEU A 367 2.17 -6.69 12.85
CA LEU A 367 0.77 -6.86 12.43
C LEU A 367 -0.20 -6.88 13.61
N HIS A 368 0.20 -7.48 14.73
CA HIS A 368 -0.59 -7.45 15.97
C HIS A 368 -0.73 -6.01 16.51
N VAL A 369 0.32 -5.18 16.44
CA VAL A 369 0.20 -3.75 16.79
C VAL A 369 -0.74 -3.01 15.82
N VAL A 370 -0.71 -3.33 14.53
CA VAL A 370 -1.68 -2.80 13.55
C VAL A 370 -3.11 -3.23 13.91
N ASN A 371 -3.30 -4.47 14.36
CA ASN A 371 -4.60 -4.96 14.84
C ASN A 371 -5.04 -4.25 16.14
N GLU A 372 -4.10 -3.91 17.03
CA GLU A 372 -4.38 -3.05 18.19
C GLU A 372 -4.83 -1.64 17.75
N LEU A 373 -4.23 -1.06 16.70
CA LEU A 373 -4.69 0.22 16.14
C LEU A 373 -6.14 0.14 15.63
N ARG A 374 -6.55 -1.00 15.05
CA ARG A 374 -7.95 -1.25 14.66
C ARG A 374 -8.90 -1.29 15.85
N ARG A 375 -8.40 -1.61 17.06
CA ARG A 375 -9.17 -1.59 18.32
C ARG A 375 -9.34 -0.19 18.91
N TYR A 376 -8.79 0.87 18.29
CA TYR A 376 -9.00 2.23 18.77
C TYR A 376 -10.48 2.63 18.61
N PRO A 377 -11.23 2.91 19.70
CA PRO A 377 -12.67 3.16 19.62
C PRO A 377 -13.06 4.42 18.81
N ARG A 378 -12.07 5.25 18.47
CA ARG A 378 -12.25 6.48 17.68
C ARG A 378 -11.39 6.48 16.42
N LEU A 379 -11.15 5.29 15.84
CA LEU A 379 -10.39 5.16 14.60
C LEU A 379 -11.00 6.01 13.47
N VAL A 380 -12.32 5.97 13.24
CA VAL A 380 -12.97 6.84 12.24
C VAL A 380 -12.72 8.33 12.51
N PRO A 381 -13.01 8.89 13.72
CA PRO A 381 -12.63 10.27 14.04
C PRO A 381 -11.16 10.61 13.79
N LEU A 382 -10.24 9.70 14.08
CA LEU A 382 -8.81 9.93 13.84
C LEU A 382 -8.48 10.00 12.35
N VAL A 383 -8.95 9.05 11.55
CA VAL A 383 -8.68 9.07 10.10
C VAL A 383 -9.39 10.26 9.43
N ARG A 384 -10.61 10.60 9.85
CA ARG A 384 -11.30 11.84 9.42
C ARG A 384 -10.57 13.11 9.86
N THR A 385 -9.87 13.10 10.99
CA THR A 385 -9.00 14.22 11.42
C THR A 385 -7.83 14.39 10.45
N LEU A 386 -7.21 13.28 10.00
CA LEU A 386 -6.14 13.31 9.00
C LEU A 386 -6.66 13.76 7.63
N GLN A 387 -7.84 13.28 7.22
CA GLN A 387 -8.51 13.74 6.00
C GLN A 387 -8.76 15.25 6.04
N HIS A 388 -9.33 15.76 7.15
CA HIS A 388 -9.60 17.19 7.31
C HIS A 388 -8.33 18.03 7.24
N LEU A 389 -7.21 17.54 7.81
CA LEU A 389 -5.91 18.19 7.67
C LEU A 389 -5.47 18.28 6.20
N VAL A 390 -5.57 17.18 5.47
CA VAL A 390 -5.19 17.10 4.05
C VAL A 390 -6.04 18.03 3.17
N GLU A 391 -7.35 18.09 3.42
CA GLU A 391 -8.29 18.89 2.65
C GLU A 391 -8.24 20.39 3.01
N ALA A 392 -8.17 20.73 4.29
CA ALA A 392 -8.18 22.11 4.77
C ALA A 392 -6.83 22.80 4.61
N LYS A 393 -5.73 22.04 4.70
CA LYS A 393 -4.35 22.55 4.68
C LYS A 393 -3.43 21.76 3.74
N PRO A 394 -3.80 21.58 2.45
CA PRO A 394 -3.00 20.77 1.53
C PRO A 394 -1.57 21.28 1.39
N LEU A 395 -1.36 22.60 1.27
CA LEU A 395 -0.01 23.17 1.16
C LEU A 395 0.86 22.92 2.40
N LEU A 396 0.29 23.02 3.61
CA LEU A 396 1.02 22.75 4.85
C LEU A 396 1.34 21.26 4.99
N PHE A 397 0.38 20.39 4.65
CA PHE A 397 0.62 18.94 4.58
C PHE A 397 1.76 18.63 3.63
N ARG A 398 1.76 19.24 2.43
CA ARG A 398 2.84 19.10 1.44
C ARG A 398 4.20 19.53 1.99
N GLN A 399 4.24 20.67 2.67
CA GLN A 399 5.45 21.20 3.29
C GLN A 399 5.98 20.31 4.42
N LEU A 400 5.09 19.79 5.28
CA LEU A 400 5.45 18.84 6.32
C LEU A 400 6.01 17.54 5.75
N THR A 401 5.40 16.98 4.70
CA THR A 401 5.93 15.79 4.01
C THR A 401 7.34 16.05 3.46
N LEU A 402 7.58 17.24 2.88
CA LEU A 402 8.91 17.63 2.42
C LEU A 402 9.91 17.79 3.58
N ASP A 403 9.48 18.35 4.71
CA ASP A 403 10.32 18.45 5.89
C ASP A 403 10.63 17.08 6.49
N PHE A 404 9.68 16.14 6.48
CA PHE A 404 9.92 14.74 6.86
C PHE A 404 10.89 14.04 5.92
N ALA A 405 10.80 14.27 4.61
CA ALA A 405 11.76 13.80 3.62
C ALA A 405 13.18 14.34 3.89
N LYS A 406 13.30 15.64 4.16
CA LYS A 406 14.58 16.27 4.55
C LYS A 406 15.09 15.73 5.88
N ALA A 407 14.22 15.58 6.87
CA ALA A 407 14.54 15.00 8.17
C ALA A 407 15.11 13.59 8.00
N ARG A 408 14.42 12.73 7.23
CA ARG A 408 14.90 11.38 6.92
C ARG A 408 16.32 11.41 6.33
N LYS A 409 16.56 12.24 5.31
CA LYS A 409 17.90 12.38 4.70
C LYS A 409 18.96 12.89 5.68
N ILE A 410 18.58 13.76 6.61
CA ILE A 410 19.48 14.23 7.68
C ILE A 410 19.82 13.07 8.60
N PHE A 411 18.82 12.29 9.03
CA PHE A 411 18.95 11.21 10.01
C PHE A 411 19.42 9.87 9.44
N GLU A 412 19.50 9.69 8.12
CA GLU A 412 20.02 8.46 7.48
C GLU A 412 21.45 8.10 7.95
N GLY A 413 22.27 9.11 8.26
CA GLY A 413 23.61 8.92 8.82
C GLY A 413 23.66 8.91 10.35
N ALA A 414 22.52 9.15 11.02
CA ALA A 414 22.47 9.22 12.46
C ALA A 414 22.74 7.84 13.09
N PRO A 415 23.48 7.78 14.19
CA PRO A 415 23.61 6.54 14.92
C PRO A 415 22.24 6.14 15.41
N SER A 416 21.85 4.90 15.10
CA SER A 416 20.55 4.41 15.49
C SER A 416 20.42 4.39 17.01
N LEU A 417 19.33 4.97 17.53
CA LEU A 417 18.91 4.78 18.91
C LEU A 417 18.20 3.43 19.11
N THR A 418 18.17 2.57 18.11
CA THR A 418 17.61 1.21 18.19
C THR A 418 18.50 0.24 17.40
N PRO A 419 18.58 -1.05 17.75
CA PRO A 419 17.89 -1.73 18.86
C PRO A 419 18.70 -1.76 20.15
N GLY A 420 17.99 -1.80 21.28
CA GLY A 420 18.58 -2.05 22.60
C GLY A 420 18.90 -0.80 23.44
N ASN A 421 18.51 0.38 22.98
CA ASN A 421 18.65 1.60 23.76
C ASN A 421 17.50 1.74 24.77
N ALA A 422 17.83 1.96 26.05
CA ALA A 422 16.85 2.09 27.12
C ALA A 422 16.22 3.49 27.23
N LEU A 423 16.66 4.48 26.43
CA LEU A 423 16.15 5.86 26.49
C LEU A 423 14.63 5.91 26.33
N PHE A 424 14.07 5.23 25.32
CA PHE A 424 12.64 5.26 25.08
C PHE A 424 11.86 4.59 26.22
N GLU A 425 12.35 3.46 26.72
CA GLU A 425 11.78 2.76 27.86
C GLU A 425 11.70 3.67 29.09
N ASP A 426 12.76 4.43 29.38
CA ASP A 426 12.83 5.30 30.54
C ASP A 426 12.07 6.62 30.36
N LEU A 427 11.91 7.12 29.13
CA LEU A 427 11.08 8.30 28.84
C LEU A 427 9.59 7.96 28.92
N HIS A 428 9.22 6.72 28.63
CA HIS A 428 7.83 6.30 28.50
C HIS A 428 6.96 6.62 29.74
N PRO A 429 7.38 6.35 31.00
CA PRO A 429 6.59 6.69 32.18
C PRO A 429 6.26 8.19 32.29
N ALA A 430 7.23 9.07 32.01
CA ALA A 430 7.00 10.51 32.04
C ALA A 430 6.03 10.94 30.93
N LEU A 431 6.20 10.41 29.72
CA LEU A 431 5.31 10.70 28.59
C LEU A 431 3.88 10.20 28.83
N ALA A 432 3.71 8.97 29.30
CA ALA A 432 2.41 8.39 29.65
C ALA A 432 1.72 9.18 30.77
N SER A 433 2.51 9.65 31.75
CA SER A 433 2.01 10.49 32.82
C SER A 433 1.52 11.85 32.35
N LEU A 434 2.30 12.54 31.50
CA LEU A 434 1.90 13.81 30.89
C LEU A 434 0.67 13.64 29.98
N ALA A 435 0.65 12.57 29.18
CA ALA A 435 -0.48 12.24 28.31
C ALA A 435 -1.76 12.03 29.11
N SER A 436 -1.74 11.16 30.14
CA SER A 436 -2.93 10.86 30.95
C SER A 436 -3.58 12.10 31.58
N HIS A 437 -2.80 13.16 31.80
CA HIS A 437 -3.26 14.44 32.36
C HIS A 437 -3.61 15.51 31.30
N GLY A 438 -3.50 15.19 30.01
CA GLY A 438 -3.79 16.13 28.91
C GLY A 438 -2.75 17.22 28.72
N LEU A 439 -1.53 16.98 29.19
CA LEU A 439 -0.45 17.95 29.09
C LEU A 439 0.21 17.92 27.71
N LEU A 440 -0.04 16.89 26.89
CA LEU A 440 0.32 16.88 25.46
C LEU A 440 -0.61 17.80 24.66
N ARG A 441 -1.93 17.80 24.92
CA ARG A 441 -2.86 18.83 24.42
C ARG A 441 -2.43 20.25 24.76
N SER A 442 -1.89 20.44 25.96
CA SER A 442 -1.39 21.74 26.44
C SER A 442 -0.13 22.17 25.67
N MET A 443 0.73 21.21 25.30
CA MET A 443 1.88 21.47 24.40
C MET A 443 1.42 21.95 23.01
N ILE A 444 0.39 21.31 22.44
CA ILE A 444 -0.21 21.73 21.16
C ILE A 444 -0.82 23.13 21.29
N ALA A 445 -1.55 23.41 22.37
CA ALA A 445 -2.11 24.74 22.63
C ALA A 445 -1.01 25.81 22.74
N ALA A 446 0.08 25.47 23.44
CA ALA A 446 1.22 26.35 23.63
C ALA A 446 1.87 26.75 22.30
N ALA A 447 1.79 25.95 21.24
CA ALA A 447 2.38 26.28 19.93
C ALA A 447 1.81 27.57 19.32
N ARG A 448 0.62 28.01 19.76
CA ARG A 448 0.01 29.26 19.33
C ARG A 448 0.65 30.51 19.90
N THR A 449 1.38 30.39 21.01
CA THR A 449 1.91 31.57 21.67
C THR A 449 3.14 32.08 20.91
N PRO A 450 3.30 33.40 20.74
CA PRO A 450 4.49 33.97 20.10
C PRO A 450 5.79 33.51 20.75
N GLU A 451 5.76 33.23 22.06
CA GLU A 451 6.90 32.75 22.81
C GLU A 451 7.34 31.35 22.34
N ASN A 452 6.40 30.43 22.10
CA ASN A 452 6.73 29.06 21.70
C ASN A 452 7.26 28.96 20.26
N GLN A 453 7.08 30.01 19.44
CA GLN A 453 7.57 30.03 18.06
C GLN A 453 9.10 29.86 17.96
N ALA A 454 9.83 30.17 19.03
CA ALA A 454 11.28 30.04 19.06
C ALA A 454 11.77 28.72 19.69
N LEU A 455 10.88 27.81 20.15
CA LEU A 455 11.28 26.64 20.95
C LEU A 455 12.36 25.78 20.30
N PHE A 456 12.13 25.31 19.07
CA PHE A 456 13.10 24.46 18.37
C PHE A 456 14.40 25.20 18.07
N SER A 457 14.33 26.46 17.64
CA SER A 457 15.51 27.29 17.43
C SER A 457 16.33 27.51 18.72
N ALA A 458 15.65 27.65 19.86
CA ALA A 458 16.27 27.81 21.18
C ALA A 458 16.98 26.54 21.62
N LEU A 459 16.32 25.38 21.47
CA LEU A 459 16.91 24.07 21.76
C LEU A 459 18.11 23.78 20.85
N ALA A 460 17.97 24.02 19.54
CA ALA A 460 19.07 23.88 18.57
C ALA A 460 20.26 24.79 18.93
N THR A 461 19.99 26.02 19.38
CA THR A 461 21.04 26.95 19.86
C THR A 461 21.76 26.38 21.08
N GLN A 462 21.03 25.83 22.04
CA GLN A 462 21.64 25.21 23.22
C GLN A 462 22.43 23.93 22.90
N MET A 463 21.99 23.14 21.92
CA MET A 463 22.73 21.96 21.45
C MET A 463 24.00 22.34 20.67
N ARG A 464 23.99 23.50 19.99
CA ARG A 464 25.08 23.96 19.12
C ARG A 464 26.32 24.46 19.87
N TYR A 465 26.17 24.97 21.09
CA TYR A 465 27.24 25.65 21.81
C TYR A 465 27.51 25.05 23.19
N THR A 466 28.76 25.12 23.63
CA THR A 466 29.20 24.65 24.96
C THR A 466 29.60 25.77 25.91
N ASP A 467 29.77 26.99 25.39
CA ASP A 467 30.26 28.14 26.14
C ASP A 467 29.46 29.43 25.85
N MET A 468 29.71 30.47 26.63
CA MET A 468 29.07 31.78 26.50
C MET A 468 29.99 32.88 27.05
N ASP A 469 29.89 34.08 26.49
CA ASP A 469 30.65 35.25 26.94
C ASP A 469 30.12 35.79 28.27
N PHE A 470 30.57 35.21 29.38
CA PHE A 470 30.22 35.67 30.72
C PHE A 470 31.14 36.81 31.18
N PRO A 471 30.59 37.83 31.87
CA PRO A 471 31.43 38.83 32.52
C PRO A 471 32.33 38.16 33.58
N SER A 472 33.50 38.76 33.83
CA SER A 472 34.42 38.27 34.87
C SER A 472 33.82 38.33 36.27
N ASP A 473 32.83 39.22 36.46
CA ASP A 473 32.04 39.35 37.67
C ASP A 473 30.57 39.17 37.32
N MET A 474 29.99 38.05 37.76
CA MET A 474 28.58 37.72 37.50
C MET A 474 27.63 38.74 38.13
N GLY A 475 28.03 39.41 39.23
CA GLY A 475 27.21 40.45 39.88
C GLY A 475 26.97 41.68 38.99
N THR A 476 27.65 41.79 37.84
CA THR A 476 27.33 42.81 36.83
C THR A 476 26.03 42.51 36.07
N LEU A 477 25.53 41.28 36.11
CA LEU A 477 24.26 40.85 35.52
C LEU A 477 23.07 41.23 36.42
N THR A 478 22.90 42.52 36.69
CA THR A 478 21.86 43.02 37.60
C THR A 478 20.43 42.96 37.07
N THR A 479 20.23 42.66 35.78
CA THR A 479 18.89 42.63 35.17
C THR A 479 18.79 41.49 34.15
N SER A 480 17.56 41.02 33.89
CA SER A 480 17.29 40.03 32.83
C SER A 480 17.79 40.49 31.46
N LEU A 481 17.70 41.79 31.17
CA LEU A 481 18.21 42.38 29.92
C LEU A 481 19.73 42.20 29.76
N HIS A 482 20.51 42.19 30.85
CA HIS A 482 21.94 41.91 30.76
C HIS A 482 22.21 40.46 30.34
N VAL A 483 21.41 39.52 30.84
CA VAL A 483 21.51 38.08 30.48
C VAL A 483 21.12 37.85 29.02
N ASP A 484 20.07 38.53 28.55
CA ASP A 484 19.61 38.42 27.16
C ASP A 484 20.66 38.91 26.13
N ASN A 485 21.63 39.72 26.57
CA ASN A 485 22.72 40.22 25.74
C ASN A 485 23.97 39.31 25.75
N LEU A 486 23.98 38.22 26.49
CA LEU A 486 25.08 37.26 26.46
C LEU A 486 25.19 36.60 25.07
N HIS A 487 26.40 36.18 24.71
CA HIS A 487 26.68 35.61 23.40
C HIS A 487 27.19 34.19 23.52
N PHE A 488 26.53 33.25 22.85
CA PHE A 488 26.98 31.86 22.76
C PHE A 488 28.34 31.76 22.03
N GLN A 489 29.22 30.91 22.55
CA GLN A 489 30.56 30.65 22.00
C GLN A 489 30.88 29.16 22.05
N GLY A 490 31.91 28.74 21.32
CA GLY A 490 32.41 27.36 21.35
C GLY A 490 31.43 26.34 20.77
N PRO A 491 31.55 25.96 19.48
CA PRO A 491 30.66 24.94 18.92
C PRO A 491 30.82 23.61 19.65
N THR A 492 29.71 22.88 19.85
CA THR A 492 29.71 21.57 20.49
C THR A 492 30.59 20.59 19.71
N PRO A 493 31.62 19.99 20.35
CA PRO A 493 32.50 19.05 19.69
C PRO A 493 31.85 17.66 19.65
N TRP A 494 30.82 17.48 18.82
CA TRP A 494 30.07 16.23 18.68
C TRP A 494 30.91 15.01 18.29
N SER A 495 32.10 15.23 17.71
CA SER A 495 33.05 14.15 17.36
C SER A 495 33.92 13.69 18.54
N GLN A 496 33.83 14.33 19.70
CA GLN A 496 34.58 13.99 20.90
C GLN A 496 33.64 13.48 21.98
N PRO A 497 34.03 12.51 22.82
CA PRO A 497 33.25 12.13 24.00
C PRO A 497 32.98 13.32 24.93
N ASP A 498 31.85 13.33 25.64
CA ASP A 498 31.43 14.36 26.61
C ASP A 498 31.96 14.08 28.02
N THR A 499 33.25 13.75 28.12
CA THR A 499 33.88 13.36 29.38
C THR A 499 34.21 14.56 30.28
N THR A 500 34.14 15.78 29.76
CA THR A 500 34.39 17.02 30.51
C THR A 500 33.25 18.01 30.31
N ASP A 501 33.03 18.90 31.29
CA ASP A 501 31.98 19.91 31.20
C ASP A 501 32.13 20.84 29.98
N ALA A 502 33.36 21.18 29.61
CA ALA A 502 33.65 22.04 28.45
C ALA A 502 33.21 21.43 27.10
N GLN A 503 32.98 20.11 27.05
CA GLN A 503 32.54 19.41 25.84
C GLN A 503 31.01 19.24 25.77
N ARG A 504 30.29 19.51 26.86
CA ARG A 504 28.84 19.33 26.94
C ARG A 504 28.13 20.55 26.36
N SER A 505 27.07 20.30 25.60
CA SER A 505 26.21 21.36 25.10
C SER A 505 25.46 22.05 26.25
N TRP A 506 24.98 23.27 26.04
CA TRP A 506 24.14 23.94 27.04
C TRP A 506 22.85 23.17 27.33
N PHE A 507 22.27 22.49 26.34
CA PHE A 507 21.06 21.70 26.54
C PHE A 507 21.34 20.48 27.42
N GLN A 508 22.48 19.80 27.19
CA GLN A 508 22.95 18.73 28.05
C GLN A 508 23.15 19.20 29.50
N LYS A 509 23.79 20.37 29.69
CA LYS A 509 24.01 20.96 31.02
C LYS A 509 22.70 21.32 31.71
N ALA A 510 21.70 21.80 30.97
CA ALA A 510 20.37 22.10 31.51
C ALA A 510 19.64 20.82 31.97
N CYS A 511 19.77 19.72 31.22
CA CYS A 511 19.25 18.41 31.64
C CYS A 511 19.95 17.93 32.92
N TYR A 512 21.29 18.01 32.97
CA TYR A 512 22.05 17.66 34.19
C TYR A 512 21.71 18.51 35.38
N LEU A 513 21.49 19.82 35.19
CA LEU A 513 21.06 20.70 36.26
C LEU A 513 19.76 20.20 36.89
N LEU A 514 18.72 19.94 36.08
CA LEU A 514 17.43 19.53 36.61
C LEU A 514 17.49 18.17 37.28
N TRP A 515 18.29 17.24 36.74
CA TRP A 515 18.58 15.98 37.39
C TRP A 515 19.26 16.18 38.76
N ASP A 516 20.33 16.99 38.79
CA ASP A 516 21.21 17.16 39.97
C ASP A 516 20.59 18.05 41.06
N THR A 517 19.57 18.82 40.71
CA THR A 517 18.86 19.72 41.63
C THR A 517 17.49 19.17 42.04
N ARG A 518 17.10 18.01 41.52
CA ARG A 518 15.90 17.28 41.95
C ARG A 518 16.06 16.87 43.40
N GLU A 519 15.07 17.22 44.24
CA GLU A 519 15.10 16.98 45.69
C GLU A 519 16.31 17.62 46.42
N ALA A 520 17.04 18.52 45.76
CA ALA A 520 18.13 19.26 46.37
C ALA A 520 17.54 20.42 47.21
N PRO A 521 17.83 20.50 48.51
CA PRO A 521 17.32 21.56 49.35
C PRO A 521 18.05 22.88 49.09
N VAL A 522 17.31 23.99 49.14
CA VAL A 522 17.88 25.34 49.13
C VAL A 522 17.72 25.93 50.52
N PHE A 523 18.79 26.51 51.05
CA PHE A 523 18.82 27.10 52.38
C PHE A 523 19.16 28.58 52.32
N LEU A 524 18.53 29.35 53.21
CA LEU A 524 18.89 30.71 53.54
C LEU A 524 19.78 30.66 54.79
N LYS A 525 21.06 30.97 54.66
CA LYS A 525 21.93 31.21 55.82
C LYS A 525 21.54 32.51 56.48
N LEU A 526 21.11 32.44 57.74
CA LEU A 526 20.74 33.64 58.50
C LEU A 526 21.85 34.14 59.43
N PHE A 527 22.82 33.28 59.76
CA PHE A 527 23.87 33.60 60.72
C PHE A 527 25.19 32.90 60.35
N ASP A 528 26.30 33.66 60.35
CA ASP A 528 27.66 33.15 60.13
C ASP A 528 28.18 32.20 61.24
N GLN A 529 27.41 31.99 62.32
CA GLN A 529 27.82 31.15 63.45
C GLN A 529 27.15 29.78 63.41
N GLN A 530 28.02 28.75 63.32
CA GLN A 530 27.82 27.32 63.05
C GLN A 530 26.72 26.51 63.76
N GLU A 531 25.80 27.11 64.54
CA GLU A 531 24.83 26.33 65.34
C GLU A 531 23.36 26.76 65.21
N ILE A 532 22.99 27.68 64.31
CA ILE A 532 21.59 28.12 64.15
C ILE A 532 21.04 27.65 62.81
N HIS A 533 19.84 27.02 62.86
CA HIS A 533 19.14 26.36 61.77
C HIS A 533 19.13 27.17 60.46
N ASP A 534 19.75 26.61 59.42
CA ASP A 534 19.54 27.00 58.03
C ASP A 534 18.02 26.98 57.73
N VAL A 535 17.47 28.09 57.24
CA VAL A 535 16.05 28.15 56.91
C VAL A 535 15.89 27.61 55.51
N GLN A 536 15.23 26.46 55.41
CA GLN A 536 15.00 25.81 54.13
C GLN A 536 13.97 26.60 53.30
N ILE A 537 14.40 27.08 52.13
CA ILE A 537 13.56 27.76 51.13
C ILE A 537 12.70 26.73 50.38
N THR A 538 13.32 25.65 49.94
CA THR A 538 12.66 24.52 49.28
C THR A 538 13.41 23.23 49.60
N ASN A 539 12.74 22.09 49.53
CA ASN A 539 13.36 20.76 49.53
C ASN A 539 13.61 20.22 48.14
N ASP A 540 13.23 20.95 47.10
CA ASP A 540 13.41 20.55 45.71
C ASP A 540 13.64 21.80 44.86
N MET A 541 14.89 22.03 44.50
CA MET A 541 15.31 23.19 43.71
C MET A 541 14.83 23.08 42.26
N ALA A 542 14.85 21.90 41.64
CA ALA A 542 14.33 21.69 40.30
C ALA A 542 12.83 22.03 40.22
N LYS A 543 12.08 21.64 41.26
CA LYS A 543 10.66 21.99 41.40
C LYS A 543 10.43 23.49 41.61
N LEU A 544 11.22 24.13 42.48
CA LEU A 544 11.16 25.58 42.67
C LEU A 544 11.42 26.31 41.36
N TYR A 545 12.43 25.88 40.60
CA TYR A 545 12.76 26.46 39.30
C TYR A 545 11.62 26.26 38.30
N THR A 546 11.08 25.04 38.18
CA THR A 546 9.94 24.74 37.29
C THR A 546 8.71 25.60 37.64
N ASN A 547 8.42 25.78 38.93
CA ASN A 547 7.36 26.67 39.39
C ASN A 547 7.65 28.13 39.02
N ALA A 548 8.91 28.56 39.07
CA ALA A 548 9.29 29.92 38.69
C ALA A 548 9.13 30.15 37.19
N ILE A 549 9.42 29.15 36.35
CA ILE A 549 9.12 29.21 34.90
C ILE A 549 7.64 29.49 34.70
N ALA A 550 6.76 28.81 35.44
CA ALA A 550 5.32 28.99 35.41
C ALA A 550 4.82 30.30 36.07
N GLY A 551 5.69 31.08 36.73
CA GLY A 551 5.32 32.26 37.51
C GLY A 551 4.54 31.91 38.79
N GLN A 552 4.75 30.72 39.34
CA GLN A 552 4.10 30.18 40.53
C GLN A 552 5.09 29.74 41.61
N ALA A 553 6.38 30.10 41.49
CA ALA A 553 7.32 29.89 42.58
C ALA A 553 6.87 30.71 43.80
N VAL A 554 6.96 30.11 44.98
CA VAL A 554 6.66 30.77 46.25
C VAL A 554 7.74 30.36 47.24
N ILE A 555 8.40 31.36 47.82
CA ILE A 555 9.31 31.19 48.96
C ILE A 555 8.44 31.22 50.22
N ALA A 556 8.07 30.04 50.72
CA ALA A 556 7.22 29.89 51.89
C ALA A 556 8.03 29.41 53.10
N LEU A 557 8.51 30.35 53.92
CA LEU A 557 9.34 30.05 55.10
C LEU A 557 8.50 29.82 56.36
N GLY A 558 7.17 29.92 56.25
CA GLY A 558 6.22 29.66 57.34
C GLY A 558 6.20 30.73 58.43
N ASN A 559 6.95 31.83 58.24
CA ASN A 559 7.02 32.96 59.16
C ASN A 559 7.23 34.25 58.35
N SER A 560 6.32 35.20 58.49
CA SER A 560 6.34 36.46 57.72
C SER A 560 7.62 37.28 57.94
N PHE A 561 8.25 37.20 59.11
CA PHE A 561 9.54 37.85 59.35
C PHE A 561 10.66 37.21 58.52
N LEU A 562 10.68 35.88 58.41
CA LEU A 562 11.67 35.17 57.61
C LEU A 562 11.45 35.44 56.12
N GLU A 563 10.19 35.51 55.70
CA GLU A 563 9.78 35.88 54.35
C GLU A 563 10.26 37.31 54.00
N ASP A 564 9.92 38.32 54.81
CA ASP A 564 10.39 39.70 54.61
C ASP A 564 11.93 39.78 54.59
N LEU A 565 12.59 38.97 55.43
CA LEU A 565 14.04 38.91 55.49
C LEU A 565 14.65 38.23 54.27
N ALA A 566 14.03 37.19 53.71
CA ALA A 566 14.51 36.52 52.51
C ALA A 566 14.51 37.47 51.29
N VAL A 567 13.46 38.28 51.14
CA VAL A 567 13.40 39.31 50.08
C VAL A 567 14.42 40.42 50.31
N GLN A 568 14.72 40.77 51.57
CA GLN A 568 15.73 41.79 51.89
C GLN A 568 17.18 41.31 51.75
N LEU A 569 17.44 40.01 51.93
CA LEU A 569 18.78 39.44 51.89
C LEU A 569 19.18 38.94 50.50
N VAL A 570 18.23 38.72 49.60
CA VAL A 570 18.49 38.32 48.21
C VAL A 570 18.20 39.51 47.30
N ASP A 571 19.25 40.20 46.87
CA ASP A 571 19.16 41.41 46.05
C ASP A 571 18.42 41.18 44.72
N GLU A 572 18.36 39.94 44.24
CA GLU A 572 17.67 39.58 42.99
C GLU A 572 16.15 39.43 43.13
N PHE A 573 15.62 39.27 44.35
CA PHE A 573 14.20 39.00 44.57
C PHE A 573 13.42 40.29 44.80
N ASP A 574 12.46 40.57 43.92
CA ASP A 574 11.54 41.70 44.11
C ASP A 574 10.47 41.38 45.19
N ASP A 575 10.08 40.11 45.30
CA ASP A 575 9.10 39.61 46.27
C ASP A 575 9.29 38.10 46.55
N LEU A 576 8.35 37.49 47.27
CA LEU A 576 8.37 36.07 47.64
C LEU A 576 8.04 35.12 46.48
N THR A 577 7.76 35.64 45.29
CA THR A 577 7.38 34.89 44.10
C THR A 577 8.38 35.12 42.98
N PRO A 578 9.64 34.67 43.16
CA PRO A 578 10.70 34.98 42.22
C PRO A 578 10.38 34.41 40.83
N SER A 579 10.60 35.22 39.80
CA SER A 579 10.59 34.76 38.42
C SER A 579 11.76 33.80 38.14
N ALA A 580 11.65 33.00 37.07
CA ALA A 580 12.76 32.15 36.65
C ALA A 580 14.01 32.97 36.32
N GLU A 581 13.86 34.16 35.72
CA GLU A 581 14.97 35.08 35.44
C GLU A 581 15.66 35.56 36.73
N GLN A 582 14.90 35.86 37.79
CA GLN A 582 15.47 36.22 39.09
C GLN A 582 16.17 35.04 39.75
N LEU A 583 15.59 33.84 39.68
CA LEU A 583 16.26 32.63 40.15
C LEU A 583 17.55 32.35 39.37
N ASN A 584 17.57 32.60 38.06
CA ASN A 584 18.78 32.46 37.25
C ASN A 584 19.90 33.37 37.76
N LEU A 585 19.60 34.64 38.05
CA LEU A 585 20.56 35.58 38.63
C LEU A 585 21.01 35.14 40.02
N PHE A 586 20.05 34.82 40.90
CA PHE A 586 20.31 34.34 42.26
C PHE A 586 21.27 33.15 42.28
N MET A 587 21.04 32.16 41.41
CA MET A 587 21.85 30.96 41.30
C MET A 587 23.23 31.20 40.66
N ASN A 588 23.47 32.36 40.04
CA ASN A 588 24.72 32.70 39.37
C ASN A 588 25.53 33.80 40.08
N HIS A 589 24.95 34.53 41.03
CA HIS A 589 25.64 35.55 41.82
C HIS A 589 26.33 34.94 43.05
N ASP A 590 27.23 35.71 43.68
CA ASP A 590 27.83 35.33 44.96
C ASP A 590 26.93 35.76 46.11
N GLN A 591 26.23 34.80 46.69
CA GLN A 591 25.30 35.05 47.79
C GLN A 591 26.06 35.02 49.11
N VAL A 592 26.77 36.10 49.43
CA VAL A 592 27.61 36.21 50.64
C VAL A 592 26.75 36.10 51.90
N GLU A 593 25.56 36.70 51.87
CA GLU A 593 24.63 36.79 52.98
C GLU A 593 23.84 35.49 53.18
N THR A 594 23.36 34.88 52.10
CA THR A 594 22.45 33.71 52.19
C THR A 594 23.12 32.38 51.93
N GLY A 595 24.35 32.38 51.41
CA GLY A 595 25.01 31.20 50.85
C GLY A 595 24.48 30.83 49.47
N ASN A 596 25.37 30.30 48.63
CA ASN A 596 24.99 29.81 47.30
C ASN A 596 24.25 28.46 47.42
N PRO A 597 23.24 28.21 46.56
CA PRO A 597 22.59 26.91 46.50
C PRO A 597 23.58 25.81 46.11
N VAL A 598 23.42 24.63 46.70
CA VAL A 598 24.29 23.46 46.51
C VAL A 598 23.47 22.35 45.86
N CYS A 599 24.00 21.71 44.82
CA CYS A 599 23.36 20.57 44.16
C CYS A 599 23.57 19.25 44.92
N ASN A 600 22.99 18.15 44.44
CA ASN A 600 23.14 16.84 45.08
C ASN A 600 24.60 16.32 45.07
N GLN A 601 25.44 16.81 44.16
CA GLN A 601 26.88 16.53 44.14
C GLN A 601 27.68 17.29 45.21
N GLY A 602 27.06 18.17 45.99
CA GLY A 602 27.74 18.96 47.01
C GLY A 602 28.52 20.17 46.45
N GLU A 603 28.35 20.48 45.17
CA GLU A 603 28.97 21.62 44.50
C GLU A 603 27.99 22.81 44.46
N GLN A 604 28.52 24.03 44.46
CA GLN A 604 27.67 25.22 44.33
C GLN A 604 27.10 25.26 42.92
N VAL A 605 25.78 25.47 42.80
CA VAL A 605 25.11 25.52 41.49
C VAL A 605 25.79 26.55 40.60
N ARG A 606 26.15 27.72 41.14
CA ARG A 606 26.88 28.78 40.42
C ARG A 606 28.12 28.27 39.68
N ASP A 607 28.95 27.48 40.36
CA ASP A 607 30.26 27.08 39.86
C ASP A 607 30.17 25.88 38.90
N HIS A 608 29.04 25.14 38.92
CA HIS A 608 28.82 23.95 38.12
C HIS A 608 27.85 24.19 36.95
N TYR A 609 26.54 24.22 37.22
CA TYR A 609 25.49 24.25 36.19
C TYR A 609 24.70 25.56 36.09
N GLY A 610 24.92 26.54 36.97
CA GLY A 610 24.17 27.79 37.03
C GLY A 610 24.19 28.54 35.70
N LYS A 611 25.32 28.50 35.00
CA LYS A 611 25.46 29.13 33.67
C LYS A 611 24.51 28.54 32.61
N ALA A 612 24.08 27.28 32.76
CA ALA A 612 23.11 26.67 31.85
C ALA A 612 21.72 27.30 31.95
N LEU A 613 21.36 27.85 33.11
CA LEU A 613 20.13 28.61 33.30
C LEU A 613 20.14 29.92 32.52
N LEU A 614 21.27 30.63 32.55
CA LEU A 614 21.49 31.84 31.76
C LEU A 614 21.44 31.49 30.27
N ALA A 615 22.04 30.36 29.87
CA ALA A 615 21.93 29.86 28.50
C ALA A 615 20.49 29.56 28.07
N LEU A 616 19.68 28.97 28.95
CA LEU A 616 18.27 28.70 28.72
C LEU A 616 17.47 29.99 28.52
N GLN A 617 17.81 31.06 29.25
CA GLN A 617 17.22 32.38 29.07
C GLN A 617 17.69 33.06 27.78
N THR A 618 19.00 33.17 27.56
CA THR A 618 19.60 33.85 26.40
C THR A 618 19.17 33.21 25.07
N SER A 619 19.01 31.89 25.03
CA SER A 619 18.48 31.17 23.86
C SER A 619 16.98 31.39 23.61
N LYS A 620 16.28 32.08 24.52
CA LYS A 620 14.82 32.20 24.60
C LYS A 620 14.09 30.89 24.96
N GLY A 621 14.80 29.80 25.25
CA GLY A 621 14.18 28.52 25.59
C GLY A 621 13.30 28.62 26.85
N LEU A 622 13.71 29.44 27.83
CA LEU A 622 12.91 29.74 29.02
C LEU A 622 11.54 30.35 28.66
N ALA A 623 11.54 31.37 27.80
CA ALA A 623 10.32 32.02 27.35
C ALA A 623 9.44 31.06 26.53
N SER A 624 10.05 30.26 25.66
CA SER A 624 9.34 29.30 24.80
C SER A 624 8.68 28.15 25.58
N LEU A 625 9.32 27.66 26.66
CA LEU A 625 8.78 26.58 27.49
C LEU A 625 7.69 27.06 28.46
N ARG A 626 7.71 28.34 28.84
CA ARG A 626 6.82 28.92 29.86
C ARG A 626 5.34 28.61 29.66
N PRO A 627 4.72 28.75 28.47
CA PRO A 627 3.31 28.44 28.30
C PRO A 627 2.97 27.00 28.66
N TRP A 628 3.78 26.04 28.20
CA TRP A 628 3.55 24.62 28.48
C TRP A 628 3.84 24.28 29.94
N VAL A 629 4.95 24.76 30.50
CA VAL A 629 5.32 24.53 31.91
C VAL A 629 4.27 25.12 32.85
N LYS A 630 3.65 26.25 32.49
CA LYS A 630 2.55 26.84 33.26
C LYS A 630 1.36 25.88 33.40
N ASP A 631 0.99 25.20 32.31
CA ASP A 631 -0.11 24.23 32.33
C ASP A 631 0.28 22.96 33.12
N ILE A 632 1.53 22.51 33.01
CA ILE A 632 2.06 21.39 33.81
C ILE A 632 2.01 21.70 35.31
N VAL A 633 2.50 22.88 35.72
CA VAL A 633 2.52 23.30 37.13
C VAL A 633 1.09 23.52 37.63
N ALA A 634 0.20 24.10 36.82
CA ALA A 634 -1.21 24.25 37.18
C ALA A 634 -1.92 22.90 37.40
N ALA A 635 -1.48 21.85 36.70
CA ALA A 635 -1.93 20.46 36.90
C ALA A 635 -1.22 19.75 38.06
N GLY A 636 -0.28 20.41 38.75
CA GLY A 636 0.52 19.82 39.84
C GLY A 636 1.52 18.76 39.37
N ARG A 637 1.83 18.70 38.07
CA ARG A 637 2.67 17.66 37.44
C ARG A 637 4.10 18.11 37.16
N GLN A 638 4.60 19.12 37.86
CA GLN A 638 5.98 19.59 37.69
C GLN A 638 7.04 18.49 37.88
N ASP A 639 6.76 17.48 38.70
CA ASP A 639 7.67 16.35 38.94
C ASP A 639 7.84 15.50 37.66
N ASP A 640 6.82 15.43 36.78
CA ASP A 640 6.91 14.72 35.49
C ASP A 640 7.78 15.47 34.49
N PHE A 641 7.72 16.80 34.50
CA PHE A 641 8.57 17.64 33.65
C PHE A 641 10.04 17.53 34.07
N VAL A 642 10.30 17.57 35.38
CA VAL A 642 11.64 17.32 35.93
C VAL A 642 12.08 15.90 35.59
N ALA A 643 11.21 14.88 35.71
CA ALA A 643 11.52 13.51 35.33
C ALA A 643 11.89 13.37 33.86
N LEU A 644 11.15 14.00 32.94
CA LEU A 644 11.44 13.98 31.50
C LEU A 644 12.86 14.45 31.20
N LEU A 645 13.25 15.62 31.74
CA LEU A 645 14.59 16.18 31.52
C LEU A 645 15.68 15.44 32.31
N SER A 646 15.34 14.86 33.46
CA SER A 646 16.24 14.01 34.25
C SER A 646 16.57 12.71 33.51
N THR A 647 15.58 12.06 32.92
CA THR A 647 15.79 10.87 32.10
C THR A 647 16.66 11.19 30.88
N LEU A 648 16.40 12.30 30.19
CA LEU A 648 17.30 12.74 29.11
C LEU A 648 18.73 12.92 29.61
N ALA A 649 18.93 13.47 30.82
CA ALA A 649 20.25 13.63 31.42
C ALA A 649 20.97 12.28 31.61
N GLU A 650 20.29 11.28 32.16
CA GLU A 650 20.82 9.92 32.38
C GLU A 650 21.25 9.24 31.06
N HIS A 651 20.57 9.53 29.97
CA HIS A 651 20.81 8.98 28.63
C HIS A 651 21.64 9.89 27.71
N TYR A 652 22.00 11.08 28.21
CA TYR A 652 22.60 12.10 27.36
C TYR A 652 23.99 11.69 26.87
N SER A 653 24.81 11.19 27.80
CA SER A 653 26.21 10.90 27.56
C SER A 653 26.42 9.68 26.68
N GLU A 654 27.52 9.68 25.93
CA GLU A 654 27.96 8.51 25.16
C GLU A 654 28.66 7.46 26.01
N VAL A 655 29.08 7.83 27.23
CA VAL A 655 29.87 6.96 28.10
C VAL A 655 29.01 6.59 29.30
N ALA A 656 28.80 5.30 29.49
CA ALA A 656 28.20 4.78 30.71
C ALA A 656 29.20 4.98 31.85
N GLY A 657 28.73 5.49 32.98
CA GLY A 657 29.63 5.76 34.10
C GLY A 657 28.92 6.43 35.26
N THR A 658 29.52 6.28 36.44
CA THR A 658 29.06 6.95 37.66
C THR A 658 30.07 8.02 38.03
N THR A 659 29.62 9.26 38.21
CA THR A 659 30.49 10.32 38.76
C THR A 659 30.65 10.15 40.27
N ASP A 660 31.68 10.76 40.85
CA ASP A 660 31.92 10.72 42.31
C ASP A 660 30.73 11.28 43.13
N GLY A 661 29.86 12.06 42.49
CA GLY A 661 28.63 12.61 43.08
C GLY A 661 27.38 11.74 42.87
N GLY A 662 27.51 10.50 42.41
CA GLY A 662 26.42 9.52 42.32
C GLY A 662 25.57 9.59 41.04
N PHE A 663 25.82 10.56 40.14
CA PHE A 663 25.18 10.58 38.83
C PHE A 663 25.60 9.35 38.02
N THR A 664 24.64 8.53 37.60
CA THR A 664 24.91 7.37 36.75
C THR A 664 24.35 7.65 35.35
N SER A 665 25.27 7.86 34.41
CA SER A 665 24.96 7.86 32.99
C SER A 665 24.77 6.42 32.50
N GLN A 666 23.71 6.19 31.75
CA GLN A 666 23.46 4.92 31.04
C GLN A 666 24.31 4.80 29.77
N GLY A 667 24.89 5.90 29.27
CA GLY A 667 25.78 5.86 28.12
C GLY A 667 25.09 5.55 26.79
N THR A 668 23.79 5.82 26.69
CA THR A 668 22.98 5.49 25.50
C THR A 668 23.20 6.45 24.33
N GLY A 669 23.91 7.57 24.55
CA GLY A 669 24.47 8.39 23.49
C GLY A 669 23.48 9.31 22.78
N PHE A 670 22.44 9.81 23.48
CA PHE A 670 21.52 10.81 22.91
C PHE A 670 22.26 12.02 22.33
N ARG A 671 23.40 12.41 22.92
CA ARG A 671 24.29 13.46 22.40
C ARG A 671 24.67 13.30 20.94
N ARG A 672 24.78 12.07 20.42
CA ARG A 672 25.13 11.84 19.01
C ARG A 672 24.06 12.30 18.03
N ILE A 673 22.86 12.59 18.50
CA ILE A 673 21.73 13.04 17.67
C ILE A 673 21.62 14.55 17.62
N GLU A 674 22.20 15.27 18.58
CA GLU A 674 22.26 16.74 18.57
C GLU A 674 22.63 17.35 17.21
N PRO A 675 23.71 16.92 16.51
CA PRO A 675 24.03 17.48 15.19
C PRO A 675 22.89 17.31 14.18
N TYR A 676 22.14 16.22 14.26
CA TYR A 676 21.04 15.92 13.36
C TYR A 676 19.79 16.73 13.70
N PHE A 677 19.49 16.93 14.99
CA PHE A 677 18.44 17.86 15.42
C PHE A 677 18.75 19.31 15.06
N VAL A 678 20.01 19.75 15.23
CA VAL A 678 20.43 21.10 14.83
C VAL A 678 20.29 21.28 13.33
N ARG A 679 20.75 20.30 12.54
CA ARG A 679 20.57 20.32 11.08
C ARG A 679 19.11 20.28 10.67
N LEU A 680 18.25 19.54 11.36
CA LEU A 680 16.80 19.55 11.10
C LEU A 680 16.25 20.96 11.20
N VAL A 681 16.58 21.69 12.27
CA VAL A 681 16.09 23.07 12.46
C VAL A 681 16.73 24.06 11.48
N ASP A 682 18.01 23.89 11.14
CA ASP A 682 18.73 24.84 10.29
C ASP A 682 18.51 24.62 8.78
N GLU A 683 18.37 23.37 8.34
CA GLU A 683 18.31 22.98 6.93
C GLU A 683 16.85 22.79 6.44
N THR A 684 15.87 22.81 7.35
CA THR A 684 14.45 22.60 7.03
C THR A 684 13.58 23.71 7.63
N GLU A 685 12.29 23.70 7.33
CA GLU A 685 11.31 24.59 7.98
C GLU A 685 10.40 23.80 8.94
N PHE A 686 10.86 22.64 9.41
CA PHE A 686 10.08 21.71 10.24
C PHE A 686 9.50 22.39 11.46
N ASP A 687 10.27 23.24 12.15
CA ASP A 687 9.80 23.97 13.33
C ASP A 687 8.65 24.91 12.99
N ARG A 688 8.79 25.71 11.93
CA ARG A 688 7.76 26.63 11.44
C ARG A 688 6.48 25.88 11.06
N HIS A 689 6.59 24.84 10.24
CA HIS A 689 5.43 24.08 9.76
C HIS A 689 4.77 23.25 10.87
N PHE A 690 5.55 22.66 11.78
CA PHE A 690 5.02 21.93 12.93
C PHE A 690 4.25 22.86 13.88
N LEU A 691 4.78 24.04 14.17
CA LEU A 691 4.10 25.03 14.99
C LEU A 691 2.84 25.58 14.30
N GLU A 692 2.89 25.80 12.99
CA GLU A 692 1.72 26.19 12.19
C GLU A 692 0.62 25.12 12.24
N LEU A 693 1.00 23.84 12.11
CA LEU A 693 0.09 22.70 12.22
C LEU A 693 -0.53 22.61 13.61
N ALA A 694 0.28 22.68 14.67
CA ALA A 694 -0.19 22.63 16.05
C ALA A 694 -1.15 23.79 16.36
N ALA A 695 -0.81 25.00 15.89
CA ALA A 695 -1.64 26.19 16.08
C ALA A 695 -2.98 26.11 15.32
N TRP A 696 -2.99 25.51 14.13
CA TRP A 696 -4.21 25.23 13.37
C TRP A 696 -5.04 24.14 14.03
N ALA A 697 -4.43 23.00 14.40
CA ALA A 697 -5.11 21.87 15.02
C ALA A 697 -5.82 22.24 16.32
N ASP A 698 -5.24 23.15 17.10
CA ASP A 698 -5.85 23.67 18.33
C ASP A 698 -7.16 24.44 18.06
N GLN A 699 -7.26 25.14 16.94
CA GLN A 699 -8.39 26.01 16.59
C GLN A 699 -9.44 25.33 15.73
N GLU A 700 -9.04 24.30 14.99
CA GLU A 700 -9.88 23.66 13.99
C GLU A 700 -10.83 22.63 14.61
N SER A 701 -12.07 22.62 14.14
CA SER A 701 -13.03 21.57 14.46
C SER A 701 -13.84 21.21 13.22
N PHE A 702 -14.16 19.94 13.10
CA PHE A 702 -14.96 19.41 11.99
C PHE A 702 -16.12 18.58 12.54
N THR A 703 -17.13 18.35 11.71
CA THR A 703 -18.32 17.57 12.07
C THR A 703 -18.22 16.21 11.43
N LEU A 704 -18.39 15.16 12.23
CA LEU A 704 -18.44 13.77 11.79
C LEU A 704 -19.81 13.46 11.16
N ASP A 705 -19.92 12.31 10.49
CA ASP A 705 -21.14 11.86 9.82
C ASP A 705 -22.33 11.67 10.80
N ASP A 706 -22.04 11.39 12.07
CA ASP A 706 -23.02 11.31 13.16
C ASP A 706 -23.47 12.68 13.73
N GLY A 707 -22.93 13.77 13.18
CA GLY A 707 -23.19 15.14 13.63
C GLY A 707 -22.35 15.60 14.83
N ALA A 708 -21.45 14.78 15.36
CA ALA A 708 -20.58 15.15 16.46
C ALA A 708 -19.45 16.08 15.99
N THR A 709 -19.29 17.21 16.67
CA THR A 709 -18.16 18.12 16.43
C THR A 709 -16.91 17.64 17.18
N THR A 710 -15.81 17.47 16.47
CA THR A 710 -14.51 17.05 17.01
C THR A 710 -13.45 18.12 16.73
N ASN A 711 -12.67 18.49 17.76
CA ASN A 711 -11.50 19.34 17.61
C ASN A 711 -10.28 18.48 17.24
N VAL A 712 -9.46 18.95 16.30
CA VAL A 712 -8.32 18.20 15.75
C VAL A 712 -7.29 17.90 16.86
N ALA A 713 -6.88 18.90 17.63
CA ALA A 713 -5.90 18.71 18.70
C ALA A 713 -6.42 17.81 19.84
N ASP A 714 -7.70 17.88 20.17
CA ASP A 714 -8.31 16.99 21.16
C ASP A 714 -8.30 15.52 20.69
N GLU A 715 -8.55 15.25 19.41
CA GLU A 715 -8.51 13.89 18.88
C GLU A 715 -7.09 13.32 18.85
N LEU A 716 -6.10 14.13 18.45
CA LEU A 716 -4.68 13.74 18.49
C LEU A 716 -4.22 13.43 19.92
N ASP A 717 -4.60 14.27 20.90
CA ASP A 717 -4.27 14.04 22.31
C ASP A 717 -4.93 12.76 22.85
N ARG A 718 -6.20 12.49 22.52
CA ARG A 718 -6.87 11.23 22.90
C ARG A 718 -6.16 10.02 22.32
N PHE A 719 -5.77 10.08 21.06
CA PHE A 719 -5.03 8.99 20.42
C PHE A 719 -3.68 8.76 21.10
N LEU A 720 -2.92 9.81 21.41
CA LEU A 720 -1.65 9.69 22.13
C LEU A 720 -1.83 9.10 23.53
N ARG A 721 -2.86 9.52 24.27
CA ARG A 721 -3.20 8.92 25.56
C ARG A 721 -3.48 7.43 25.44
N TRP A 722 -4.25 7.03 24.43
CA TRP A 722 -4.59 5.63 24.19
C TRP A 722 -3.38 4.78 23.76
N MET A 723 -2.45 5.36 23.00
CA MET A 723 -1.17 4.72 22.63
C MET A 723 -0.22 4.52 23.82
N LEU A 724 -0.21 5.46 24.76
CA LEU A 724 0.67 5.48 25.93
C LEU A 724 0.05 4.83 27.19
N ASP A 725 -1.21 4.39 27.14
CA ASP A 725 -1.92 3.83 28.28
C ASP A 725 -1.41 2.44 28.67
N MET A 726 -0.63 2.38 29.76
CA MET A 726 -0.15 1.13 30.36
C MET A 726 -1.26 0.39 31.15
N SER A 727 -2.31 1.08 31.57
CA SER A 727 -3.39 0.47 32.36
C SER A 727 -4.31 -0.43 31.53
N ALA A 728 -4.26 -0.30 30.20
CA ALA A 728 -5.00 -1.13 29.26
C ALA A 728 -4.60 -2.62 29.33
N GLY A 729 -3.40 -2.94 29.84
CA GLY A 729 -2.95 -4.32 30.02
C GLY A 729 -2.87 -5.10 28.70
N VAL A 730 -2.47 -4.43 27.61
CA VAL A 730 -2.40 -5.01 26.28
C VAL A 730 -1.41 -6.17 26.28
N ALA A 731 -1.89 -7.34 25.85
CA ALA A 731 -1.04 -8.51 25.68
C ALA A 731 -0.32 -8.41 24.34
N ARG A 732 0.90 -8.96 24.26
CA ARG A 732 1.57 -9.29 23.01
C ARG A 732 0.74 -10.34 22.26
N ARG A 733 1.03 -10.52 20.98
CA ARG A 733 0.47 -11.59 20.13
C ARG A 733 0.47 -12.97 20.80
N GLY A 734 1.57 -13.35 21.47
CA GLY A 734 1.68 -14.61 22.20
C GLY A 734 0.89 -14.70 23.52
N GLY A 735 0.02 -13.74 23.82
CA GLY A 735 -0.78 -13.66 25.04
C GLY A 735 -0.05 -13.17 26.29
N GLN A 736 1.24 -12.84 26.18
CA GLN A 736 2.06 -12.34 27.28
C GLN A 736 1.72 -10.87 27.56
N THR A 737 1.46 -10.50 28.82
CA THR A 737 1.21 -9.10 29.21
C THR A 737 2.47 -8.38 29.68
N PHE A 738 3.64 -8.78 29.18
CA PHE A 738 4.92 -8.17 29.52
C PHE A 738 5.88 -8.19 28.32
N ILE A 739 6.81 -7.24 28.27
CA ILE A 739 7.97 -7.26 27.36
C ILE A 739 9.27 -7.30 28.17
N GLU A 740 10.37 -7.72 27.54
CA GLU A 740 11.69 -7.70 28.19
C GLU A 740 12.21 -6.26 28.28
N SER A 741 12.63 -5.88 29.49
CA SER A 741 13.24 -4.57 29.73
C SER A 741 14.67 -4.53 29.19
N LYS A 742 15.08 -3.39 28.64
CA LYS A 742 16.48 -3.15 28.22
C LYS A 742 17.45 -3.09 29.41
N HIS A 743 16.94 -2.86 30.61
CA HIS A 743 17.70 -2.91 31.87
C HIS A 743 17.82 -4.32 32.45
N GLY A 744 17.19 -5.31 31.82
CA GLY A 744 17.00 -6.65 32.36
C GLY A 744 15.79 -6.73 33.28
N GLY A 745 15.06 -7.84 33.19
CA GLY A 745 13.76 -8.01 33.83
C GLY A 745 12.61 -7.83 32.84
N ILE A 746 11.43 -7.47 33.34
CA ILE A 746 10.21 -7.36 32.53
C ILE A 746 9.50 -6.04 32.80
N ILE A 747 8.87 -5.50 31.76
CA ILE A 747 7.90 -4.41 31.87
C ILE A 747 6.52 -5.06 31.88
N GLU A 748 5.86 -5.07 33.03
CA GLU A 748 4.47 -5.54 33.14
C GLU A 748 3.53 -4.51 32.52
N HIS A 749 2.55 -4.99 31.74
CA HIS A 749 1.52 -4.18 31.08
C HIS A 749 2.09 -3.08 30.15
N PRO A 750 2.82 -3.46 29.09
CA PRO A 750 3.35 -2.49 28.14
C PRO A 750 2.23 -1.68 27.48
N SER A 751 2.51 -0.42 27.19
CA SER A 751 1.63 0.38 26.33
C SER A 751 1.69 -0.11 24.88
N ARG A 752 0.74 0.33 24.05
CA ARG A 752 0.73 0.00 22.61
C ARG A 752 1.94 0.57 21.90
N LEU A 753 2.40 1.75 22.31
CA LEU A 753 3.63 2.33 21.78
C LEU A 753 4.86 1.51 22.17
N GLN A 754 4.92 0.98 23.39
CA GLN A 754 6.00 0.07 23.79
C GLN A 754 5.98 -1.24 23.01
N LEU A 755 4.80 -1.79 22.70
CA LEU A 755 4.66 -2.96 21.81
C LEU A 755 5.17 -2.67 20.40
N LEU A 756 4.89 -1.47 19.86
CA LEU A 756 5.41 -1.04 18.55
C LEU A 756 6.95 -0.98 18.56
N VAL A 757 7.54 -0.37 19.59
CA VAL A 757 8.99 -0.26 19.73
C VAL A 757 9.63 -1.65 19.94
N ASP A 758 9.01 -2.52 20.74
CA ASP A 758 9.45 -3.92 20.90
C ASP A 758 9.44 -4.67 19.56
N ALA A 759 8.36 -4.52 18.76
CA ALA A 759 8.29 -5.13 17.43
C ALA A 759 9.42 -4.65 16.51
N PHE A 760 9.71 -3.34 16.46
CA PHE A 760 10.83 -2.80 15.67
C PHE A 760 12.20 -3.29 16.16
N ASP A 761 12.41 -3.35 17.48
CA ASP A 761 13.64 -3.88 18.05
C ASP A 761 13.84 -5.34 17.66
N ARG A 762 12.77 -6.14 17.68
CA ARG A 762 12.82 -7.55 17.26
C ARG A 762 13.03 -7.70 15.75
N ILE A 763 12.41 -6.85 14.92
CA ILE A 763 12.66 -6.79 13.46
C ILE A 763 14.16 -6.58 13.23
N SER A 764 14.75 -5.55 13.85
CA SER A 764 16.15 -5.24 13.65
C SER A 764 17.08 -6.30 14.25
N ALA A 765 16.74 -6.91 15.38
CA ALA A 765 17.50 -8.04 15.92
C ALA A 765 17.47 -9.26 14.99
N ALA A 766 16.32 -9.54 14.36
CA ALA A 766 16.19 -10.60 13.36
C ALA A 766 17.01 -10.29 12.10
N MET A 767 17.04 -9.03 11.65
CA MET A 767 17.90 -8.60 10.55
C MET A 767 19.39 -8.70 10.93
N ASP A 768 19.80 -8.24 12.10
CA ASP A 768 21.21 -8.31 12.52
C ASP A 768 21.72 -9.76 12.70
N ALA A 769 20.82 -10.71 12.95
CA ALA A 769 21.13 -12.14 13.01
C ALA A 769 21.40 -12.76 11.62
N ASP A 770 20.91 -12.15 10.55
CA ASP A 770 21.07 -12.61 9.17
C ASP A 770 21.58 -11.47 8.26
N ALA A 771 22.89 -11.48 8.00
CA ALA A 771 23.55 -10.44 7.21
C ALA A 771 23.03 -10.33 5.76
N GLU A 772 22.52 -11.42 5.17
CA GLU A 772 21.93 -11.39 3.83
C GLU A 772 20.55 -10.74 3.87
N ALA A 773 19.70 -11.13 4.83
CA ALA A 773 18.41 -10.50 5.06
C ALA A 773 18.56 -9.01 5.40
N LYS A 774 19.52 -8.64 6.25
CA LYS A 774 19.84 -7.23 6.55
C LYS A 774 20.24 -6.47 5.30
N ALA A 775 21.18 -6.99 4.52
CA ALA A 775 21.62 -6.32 3.30
C ALA A 775 20.48 -6.15 2.29
N ALA A 776 19.56 -7.12 2.22
CA ALA A 776 18.34 -7.01 1.41
C ALA A 776 17.40 -5.94 1.97
N TRP A 777 17.11 -5.96 3.26
CA TRP A 777 16.27 -4.95 3.93
C TRP A 777 16.82 -3.53 3.79
N ASP A 778 18.15 -3.34 3.90
CA ASP A 778 18.80 -2.04 3.72
C ASP A 778 18.69 -1.51 2.28
N ARG A 779 18.38 -2.37 1.29
CA ARG A 779 18.05 -1.98 -0.10
C ARG A 779 16.54 -1.77 -0.32
N VAL A 780 15.70 -2.24 0.60
CA VAL A 780 14.25 -2.03 0.55
C VAL A 780 13.94 -0.63 1.06
N ASP A 781 13.81 0.31 0.13
CA ASP A 781 13.43 1.68 0.44
C ASP A 781 12.00 2.02 0.01
N LEU A 782 11.02 1.43 0.72
CA LEU A 782 9.60 1.70 0.45
C LEU A 782 9.23 3.16 0.72
N LEU A 783 9.84 3.77 1.74
CA LEU A 783 9.61 5.17 2.07
C LEU A 783 10.23 6.11 1.02
N GLY A 784 11.30 5.69 0.33
CA GLY A 784 12.04 6.53 -0.62
C GLY A 784 11.21 6.85 -1.86
N ILE A 785 10.34 5.92 -2.27
CA ILE A 785 9.35 6.19 -3.32
C ILE A 785 8.52 7.44 -3.02
N PHE A 786 8.17 7.65 -1.75
CA PHE A 786 7.28 8.73 -1.34
C PHE A 786 8.02 9.95 -0.80
N LEU A 787 9.21 9.74 -0.23
CA LEU A 787 9.94 10.73 0.57
C LEU A 787 11.36 11.01 0.06
N ASP A 788 11.84 10.36 -1.00
CA ASP A 788 13.15 10.73 -1.56
C ASP A 788 13.11 12.12 -2.15
N LEU A 789 14.20 12.84 -1.96
CA LEU A 789 14.37 14.20 -2.47
C LEU A 789 15.09 14.17 -3.81
N ASP A 790 14.73 15.09 -4.69
CA ASP A 790 15.42 15.30 -5.95
C ASP A 790 16.89 15.75 -5.75
N ALA A 791 17.62 15.89 -6.86
CA ALA A 791 19.02 16.33 -6.82
C ALA A 791 19.24 17.70 -6.17
N SER A 792 18.21 18.55 -6.09
CA SER A 792 18.27 19.86 -5.44
C SER A 792 18.04 19.80 -3.93
N GLY A 793 17.41 18.72 -3.44
CA GLY A 793 16.99 18.59 -2.05
C GLY A 793 15.80 19.47 -1.67
N GLN A 794 15.14 20.11 -2.65
CA GLN A 794 14.05 21.07 -2.43
C GLN A 794 12.67 20.54 -2.83
N ALA A 795 12.61 19.42 -3.55
CA ALA A 795 11.37 18.76 -3.93
C ALA A 795 11.50 17.24 -3.76
N LEU A 796 10.36 16.55 -3.71
CA LEU A 796 10.34 15.09 -3.79
C LEU A 796 10.80 14.65 -5.18
N GLU A 797 11.59 13.59 -5.25
CA GLU A 797 11.99 12.94 -6.51
C GLU A 797 10.74 12.45 -7.24
N ASN A 798 9.83 11.82 -6.50
CA ASN A 798 8.50 11.47 -6.95
C ASN A 798 7.54 12.65 -6.70
N LYS A 799 7.31 13.47 -7.72
CA LYS A 799 6.47 14.67 -7.60
C LYS A 799 5.00 14.36 -7.30
N HIS A 800 4.49 13.21 -7.73
CA HIS A 800 3.08 12.83 -7.57
C HIS A 800 2.82 11.99 -6.32
N ALA A 801 3.84 11.43 -5.68
CA ALA A 801 3.71 10.66 -4.43
C ALA A 801 2.82 11.36 -3.41
N LEU A 802 2.98 12.68 -3.30
CA LEU A 802 2.23 13.50 -2.37
C LEU A 802 0.78 13.71 -2.80
N ASP A 803 0.52 13.84 -4.10
CA ASP A 803 -0.85 13.92 -4.63
C ASP A 803 -1.57 12.57 -4.49
N VAL A 804 -0.86 11.47 -4.68
CA VAL A 804 -1.32 10.10 -4.38
C VAL A 804 -1.67 9.97 -2.90
N LEU A 805 -0.78 10.39 -1.99
CA LEU A 805 -1.03 10.33 -0.55
C LEU A 805 -2.25 11.18 -0.16
N ILE A 806 -2.33 12.41 -0.67
CA ILE A 806 -3.48 13.31 -0.45
C ILE A 806 -4.79 12.66 -0.95
N ALA A 807 -4.76 12.02 -2.12
CA ALA A 807 -5.91 11.32 -2.69
C ALA A 807 -6.28 10.03 -1.93
N LEU A 808 -5.31 9.35 -1.31
CA LEU A 808 -5.52 8.12 -0.55
C LEU A 808 -6.17 8.38 0.81
N VAL A 809 -5.87 9.49 1.49
CA VAL A 809 -6.39 9.73 2.85
C VAL A 809 -7.93 9.69 2.93
N PRO A 810 -8.70 10.36 2.06
CA PRO A 810 -10.16 10.25 2.05
C PRO A 810 -10.65 8.82 1.79
N ILE A 811 -10.02 8.09 0.86
CA ILE A 811 -10.38 6.71 0.54
C ILE A 811 -10.18 5.80 1.75
N LEU A 812 -9.06 5.94 2.45
CA LEU A 812 -8.78 5.19 3.67
C LEU A 812 -9.71 5.58 4.82
N ALA A 813 -10.16 6.84 4.86
CA ALA A 813 -11.14 7.30 5.85
C ALA A 813 -12.51 6.68 5.63
N ASP A 814 -12.97 6.61 4.38
CA ASP A 814 -14.21 5.94 4.01
C ASP A 814 -14.12 4.44 4.26
N GLU A 815 -13.04 3.79 3.82
CA GLU A 815 -12.83 2.35 4.05
C GLU A 815 -12.80 2.01 5.55
N ALA A 816 -12.14 2.84 6.37
CA ALA A 816 -12.13 2.66 7.81
C ALA A 816 -13.53 2.83 8.44
N ALA A 817 -14.35 3.75 7.90
CA ALA A 817 -15.72 3.94 8.35
C ALA A 817 -16.60 2.74 7.97
N ASP A 818 -16.58 2.35 6.70
CA ASP A 818 -17.33 1.21 6.17
C ASP A 818 -16.97 -0.08 6.89
N ALA A 819 -15.67 -0.33 7.12
CA ALA A 819 -15.20 -1.52 7.80
C ALA A 819 -15.63 -1.58 9.27
N ILE A 820 -15.76 -0.44 9.96
CA ILE A 820 -16.21 -0.38 11.36
C ILE A 820 -17.72 -0.61 11.48
N ASP A 821 -18.48 -0.20 10.48
CA ASP A 821 -19.93 -0.42 10.42
C ASP A 821 -20.30 -1.86 10.00
N ASP A 822 -19.34 -2.66 9.55
CA ASP A 822 -19.52 -4.09 9.26
C ASP A 822 -19.88 -4.87 10.55
N PRO A 823 -21.01 -5.60 10.58
CA PRO A 823 -21.38 -6.46 11.71
C PRO A 823 -20.30 -7.46 12.14
N ASP A 824 -19.41 -7.84 11.23
CA ASP A 824 -18.31 -8.77 11.46
C ASP A 824 -17.00 -8.08 11.88
N TRP A 825 -16.95 -6.74 12.03
CA TRP A 825 -15.74 -6.01 12.39
C TRP A 825 -15.05 -6.52 13.66
N ASP A 826 -15.83 -6.70 14.74
CA ASP A 826 -15.31 -7.22 16.02
C ASP A 826 -14.80 -8.66 15.86
N ALA A 827 -15.47 -9.48 15.05
CA ALA A 827 -15.03 -10.84 14.74
C ALA A 827 -13.74 -10.81 13.93
N SER A 828 -13.63 -9.93 12.93
CA SER A 828 -12.43 -9.73 12.11
C SER A 828 -11.24 -9.30 12.96
N ILE A 829 -11.42 -8.36 13.89
CA ILE A 829 -10.36 -7.95 14.84
C ILE A 829 -9.95 -9.13 15.73
N ALA A 830 -10.90 -9.96 16.15
CA ALA A 830 -10.64 -11.09 17.03
C ALA A 830 -9.87 -12.21 16.33
N THR A 831 -10.11 -12.47 15.04
CA THR A 831 -9.44 -13.53 14.28
C THR A 831 -8.21 -13.05 13.52
N PHE A 832 -8.02 -11.74 13.27
CA PHE A 832 -6.95 -11.22 12.41
C PHE A 832 -5.55 -11.76 12.72
N ASP A 833 -5.15 -11.81 13.99
CA ASP A 833 -3.81 -12.28 14.36
C ASP A 833 -3.64 -13.77 14.00
N GLN A 834 -4.69 -14.57 14.22
CA GLN A 834 -4.71 -15.99 13.87
C GLN A 834 -4.79 -16.19 12.36
N ASP A 835 -5.61 -15.42 11.65
CA ASP A 835 -5.75 -15.50 10.19
C ASP A 835 -4.43 -15.13 9.49
N ALA A 836 -3.73 -14.11 9.98
CA ALA A 836 -2.39 -13.75 9.54
C ALA A 836 -1.42 -14.90 9.83
N GLU A 837 -1.39 -15.43 11.05
CA GLU A 837 -0.54 -16.56 11.42
C GLU A 837 -0.77 -17.76 10.49
N ASP A 838 -2.02 -18.19 10.32
CA ASP A 838 -2.46 -19.30 9.47
C ASP A 838 -2.04 -19.08 8.01
N PHE A 839 -2.15 -17.85 7.50
CA PHE A 839 -1.67 -17.48 6.17
C PHE A 839 -0.15 -17.66 6.03
N PHE A 840 0.65 -17.11 6.96
CA PHE A 840 2.11 -17.16 6.88
C PHE A 840 2.70 -18.55 7.17
N VAL A 841 2.03 -19.40 7.96
CA VAL A 841 2.44 -20.82 8.11
C VAL A 841 1.98 -21.70 6.97
N SER A 842 1.07 -21.22 6.12
CA SER A 842 0.46 -22.04 5.10
C SER A 842 1.48 -22.63 4.11
N ARG A 843 1.17 -23.85 3.62
CA ARG A 843 1.93 -24.50 2.55
C ARG A 843 2.01 -23.62 1.30
N GLY A 844 0.94 -22.88 0.99
CA GLY A 844 0.87 -21.97 -0.15
C GLY A 844 1.85 -20.81 -0.04
N PHE A 845 1.86 -20.13 1.11
CA PHE A 845 2.80 -19.04 1.36
C PHE A 845 4.25 -19.54 1.30
N GLY A 846 4.55 -20.67 1.98
CA GLY A 846 5.87 -21.29 1.91
C GLY A 846 6.32 -21.64 0.49
N ALA A 847 5.41 -22.16 -0.35
CA ALA A 847 5.69 -22.46 -1.75
C ALA A 847 5.87 -21.19 -2.61
N ALA A 848 5.13 -20.11 -2.33
CA ALA A 848 5.29 -18.84 -3.00
C ALA A 848 6.65 -18.19 -2.69
N VAL A 849 7.09 -18.21 -1.42
CA VAL A 849 8.44 -17.73 -1.05
C VAL A 849 9.52 -18.57 -1.72
N ASP A 850 9.37 -19.91 -1.78
CA ASP A 850 10.32 -20.79 -2.48
C ASP A 850 10.39 -20.48 -3.98
N ALA A 851 9.24 -20.24 -4.63
CA ALA A 851 9.18 -19.85 -6.03
C ALA A 851 9.89 -18.50 -6.27
N MET A 852 9.66 -17.52 -5.41
CA MET A 852 10.31 -16.21 -5.49
C MET A 852 11.81 -16.27 -5.24
N ALA A 853 12.26 -17.08 -4.27
CA ALA A 853 13.68 -17.32 -4.03
C ALA A 853 14.34 -17.95 -5.28
N LYS A 854 13.68 -18.91 -5.92
CA LYS A 854 14.18 -19.53 -7.15
C LYS A 854 14.23 -18.57 -8.34
N ILE A 855 13.23 -17.70 -8.49
CA ILE A 855 13.23 -16.63 -9.48
C ILE A 855 14.42 -15.69 -9.24
N ARG A 856 14.63 -15.26 -7.98
CA ARG A 856 15.74 -14.38 -7.56
C ARG A 856 17.10 -15.01 -7.86
N ASP A 857 17.28 -16.28 -7.48
CA ASP A 857 18.57 -16.97 -7.53
C ASP A 857 18.95 -17.45 -8.93
N THR A 858 17.99 -17.46 -9.86
CA THR A 858 18.21 -17.84 -11.26
C THR A 858 18.25 -16.58 -12.13
N PRO A 859 19.44 -16.11 -12.59
CA PRO A 859 19.55 -14.83 -13.30
C PRO A 859 18.66 -14.72 -14.55
N ALA A 860 18.42 -15.83 -15.26
CA ALA A 860 17.54 -15.87 -16.41
C ALA A 860 16.05 -15.68 -16.04
N HIS A 861 15.62 -16.21 -14.89
CA HIS A 861 14.26 -16.05 -14.38
C HIS A 861 14.05 -14.64 -13.89
N ARG A 862 14.96 -14.11 -13.06
CA ARG A 862 14.95 -12.72 -12.61
C ARG A 862 14.89 -11.74 -13.78
N ALA A 863 15.81 -11.86 -14.74
CA ALA A 863 15.82 -10.97 -15.91
C ALA A 863 14.51 -11.03 -16.71
N PHE A 864 13.87 -12.20 -16.79
CA PHE A 864 12.59 -12.34 -17.47
C PHE A 864 11.44 -11.71 -16.67
N VAL A 865 11.36 -11.94 -15.35
CA VAL A 865 10.33 -11.32 -14.50
C VAL A 865 10.49 -9.80 -14.47
N ASP A 866 11.73 -9.30 -14.38
CA ASP A 866 12.01 -7.86 -14.46
C ASP A 866 11.55 -7.26 -15.79
N GLU A 867 11.83 -7.93 -16.92
CA GLU A 867 11.36 -7.49 -18.23
C GLU A 867 9.82 -7.54 -18.34
N LEU A 868 9.18 -8.58 -17.80
CA LEU A 868 7.72 -8.71 -17.81
C LEU A 868 7.07 -7.61 -16.96
N LEU A 869 7.56 -7.35 -15.75
CA LEU A 869 7.08 -6.27 -14.90
C LEU A 869 7.31 -4.91 -15.55
N GLN A 870 8.47 -4.68 -16.14
CA GLN A 870 8.75 -3.45 -16.90
C GLN A 870 7.81 -3.28 -18.09
N ALA A 871 7.49 -4.35 -18.81
CA ALA A 871 6.55 -4.32 -19.93
C ALA A 871 5.10 -4.07 -19.48
N MET A 872 4.66 -4.74 -18.41
CA MET A 872 3.32 -4.56 -17.83
C MET A 872 3.11 -3.17 -17.22
N LEU A 873 4.18 -2.52 -16.80
CA LEU A 873 4.20 -1.21 -16.14
C LEU A 873 4.83 -0.11 -17.02
N ALA A 874 4.98 -0.36 -18.32
CA ALA A 874 5.58 0.59 -19.24
C ALA A 874 4.66 1.81 -19.45
N GLU A 875 5.13 2.99 -19.07
CA GLU A 875 4.38 4.25 -19.22
C GLU A 875 4.17 4.60 -20.70
N GLU A 876 5.24 4.44 -21.51
CA GLU A 876 5.25 4.69 -22.95
C GLU A 876 5.43 3.38 -23.72
N PRO A 877 4.35 2.80 -24.27
CA PRO A 877 4.48 1.60 -25.08
C PRO A 877 5.07 1.95 -26.47
N PRO A 878 5.76 1.01 -27.14
CA PRO A 878 6.25 1.21 -28.51
C PRO A 878 5.14 1.54 -29.52
N SER A 879 3.92 1.09 -29.25
CA SER A 879 2.70 1.35 -30.02
C SER A 879 1.47 1.19 -29.13
N ALA A 880 0.34 1.82 -29.50
CA ALA A 880 -0.94 1.67 -28.79
C ALA A 880 -1.39 0.20 -28.70
N ASP A 881 -1.11 -0.59 -29.73
CA ASP A 881 -1.51 -2.01 -29.79
C ASP A 881 -0.70 -2.91 -28.84
N THR A 882 0.44 -2.43 -28.35
CA THR A 882 1.32 -3.14 -27.40
C THR A 882 1.21 -2.63 -25.97
N ASP A 883 0.18 -1.81 -25.70
CA ASP A 883 0.02 -1.11 -24.44
C ASP A 883 -0.52 -2.01 -23.32
N LEU A 884 0.37 -2.85 -22.78
CA LEU A 884 0.06 -3.75 -21.67
C LEU A 884 -0.39 -2.98 -20.42
N PHE A 885 0.15 -1.79 -20.18
CA PHE A 885 -0.20 -1.01 -19.00
C PHE A 885 -1.65 -0.50 -19.08
N ALA A 886 -2.06 0.10 -20.20
CA ALA A 886 -3.45 0.50 -20.39
C ALA A 886 -4.39 -0.71 -20.37
N ALA A 887 -4.02 -1.83 -21.01
CA ALA A 887 -4.84 -3.03 -21.03
C ALA A 887 -5.02 -3.63 -19.62
N ASN A 888 -3.95 -3.65 -18.80
CA ASN A 888 -4.03 -4.08 -17.40
C ASN A 888 -4.96 -3.18 -16.60
N LEU A 889 -4.84 -1.85 -16.73
CA LEU A 889 -5.74 -0.90 -16.07
C LEU A 889 -7.19 -1.07 -16.53
N GLN A 890 -7.44 -1.34 -17.82
CA GLN A 890 -8.78 -1.59 -18.33
C GLN A 890 -9.39 -2.88 -17.79
N VAL A 891 -8.59 -3.93 -17.60
CA VAL A 891 -9.04 -5.18 -16.96
C VAL A 891 -9.28 -4.98 -15.46
N LEU A 892 -8.39 -4.27 -14.76
CA LEU A 892 -8.60 -3.90 -13.36
C LEU A 892 -9.87 -3.06 -13.21
N SER A 893 -10.09 -2.11 -14.11
CA SER A 893 -11.33 -1.34 -14.19
C SER A 893 -12.55 -2.19 -14.42
N LEU A 894 -12.48 -3.16 -15.34
CA LEU A 894 -13.57 -4.09 -15.59
C LEU A 894 -13.88 -4.90 -14.32
N VAL A 895 -12.87 -5.54 -13.73
CA VAL A 895 -13.03 -6.35 -12.52
C VAL A 895 -13.54 -5.53 -11.35
N ALA A 896 -13.03 -4.30 -11.18
CA ALA A 896 -13.47 -3.42 -10.12
C ALA A 896 -14.93 -3.02 -10.33
N GLN A 897 -15.31 -2.58 -11.52
CA GLN A 897 -16.62 -1.98 -11.80
C GLN A 897 -17.73 -3.01 -12.09
N MET A 898 -17.40 -4.26 -12.37
CA MET A 898 -18.41 -5.32 -12.50
C MET A 898 -19.01 -5.64 -11.14
N HIS A 899 -20.33 -5.50 -11.02
CA HIS A 899 -21.09 -6.03 -9.90
C HIS A 899 -21.24 -7.54 -10.10
N VAL A 900 -20.17 -8.29 -9.82
CA VAL A 900 -20.19 -9.76 -9.83
C VAL A 900 -20.64 -10.22 -8.46
N PRO A 901 -21.74 -10.99 -8.35
CA PRO A 901 -22.12 -11.61 -7.09
C PRO A 901 -20.92 -12.35 -6.45
N SER A 902 -20.74 -12.27 -5.13
CA SER A 902 -19.54 -12.88 -4.51
C SER A 902 -19.52 -14.40 -4.65
N ASP A 903 -20.69 -15.03 -4.71
CA ASP A 903 -20.84 -16.44 -5.00
C ASP A 903 -20.32 -16.75 -6.41
N ALA A 904 -20.50 -15.84 -7.35
CA ALA A 904 -19.96 -15.94 -8.69
C ALA A 904 -18.42 -15.85 -8.72
N VAL A 905 -17.82 -14.90 -7.99
CA VAL A 905 -16.34 -14.81 -7.85
C VAL A 905 -15.79 -16.05 -7.15
N THR A 906 -16.39 -16.44 -6.02
CA THR A 906 -16.05 -17.67 -5.29
C THR A 906 -16.12 -18.87 -6.21
N GLN A 907 -17.15 -18.96 -7.02
CA GLN A 907 -17.33 -20.08 -7.94
C GLN A 907 -16.29 -20.11 -9.07
N LEU A 908 -15.92 -18.95 -9.62
CA LEU A 908 -14.79 -18.86 -10.57
C LEU A 908 -13.46 -19.26 -9.91
N LEU A 909 -13.25 -18.87 -8.65
CA LEU A 909 -12.08 -19.27 -7.85
C LEU A 909 -12.06 -20.79 -7.61
N ARG A 910 -13.21 -21.40 -7.27
CA ARG A 910 -13.35 -22.86 -7.15
C ARG A 910 -13.01 -23.56 -8.47
N PHE A 911 -13.49 -23.03 -9.59
CA PHE A 911 -13.15 -23.54 -10.91
C PHE A 911 -11.67 -23.37 -11.25
N LEU A 912 -11.05 -22.24 -10.89
CA LEU A 912 -9.59 -22.06 -10.99
C LEU A 912 -8.86 -23.13 -10.18
N GLY A 913 -9.33 -23.45 -8.97
CA GLY A 913 -8.83 -24.58 -8.19
C GLY A 913 -8.83 -25.90 -8.98
N VAL A 914 -9.88 -26.21 -9.74
CA VAL A 914 -9.94 -27.42 -10.58
C VAL A 914 -8.92 -27.39 -11.72
N ILE A 915 -8.68 -26.24 -12.34
CA ILE A 915 -7.68 -26.10 -13.41
C ILE A 915 -6.27 -26.25 -12.87
N LEU A 916 -6.04 -25.73 -11.67
CA LEU A 916 -4.78 -25.82 -10.95
C LEU A 916 -4.58 -27.18 -10.28
N ASP A 917 -5.44 -28.18 -10.52
CA ASP A 917 -5.24 -29.51 -9.95
C ASP A 917 -3.88 -30.10 -10.38
N PRO A 918 -2.94 -30.26 -9.44
CA PRO A 918 -1.58 -30.72 -9.72
C PRO A 918 -1.56 -32.18 -10.22
N GLN A 919 -2.58 -32.99 -9.90
CA GLN A 919 -2.66 -34.38 -10.34
C GLN A 919 -3.03 -34.47 -11.82
N LYS A 920 -3.88 -33.54 -12.28
CA LYS A 920 -4.33 -33.46 -13.67
C LYS A 920 -3.29 -32.80 -14.57
N ARG A 921 -2.44 -31.93 -14.01
CA ARG A 921 -1.35 -31.22 -14.71
C ARG A 921 -1.82 -30.45 -15.95
N TYR A 922 -3.07 -29.99 -15.98
CA TYR A 922 -3.63 -29.34 -17.18
C TYR A 922 -2.78 -28.15 -17.66
N VAL A 923 -2.41 -27.25 -16.74
CA VAL A 923 -1.59 -26.08 -17.05
C VAL A 923 -0.19 -26.50 -17.54
N LEU A 924 0.44 -27.47 -16.88
CA LEU A 924 1.79 -27.93 -17.22
C LEU A 924 1.80 -28.64 -18.59
N ASN A 925 0.83 -29.51 -18.86
CA ASN A 925 0.71 -30.21 -20.15
C ASN A 925 0.48 -29.21 -21.30
N LEU A 926 -0.34 -28.18 -21.08
CA LEU A 926 -0.54 -27.10 -22.03
C LEU A 926 0.77 -26.33 -22.28
N MET A 927 1.49 -25.94 -21.24
CA MET A 927 2.76 -25.23 -21.37
C MET A 927 3.83 -26.08 -22.08
N ASP A 928 3.94 -27.37 -21.74
CA ASP A 928 4.84 -28.32 -22.41
C ASP A 928 4.51 -28.46 -23.90
N THR A 929 3.24 -28.57 -24.24
CA THR A 929 2.79 -28.70 -25.63
C THR A 929 3.07 -27.42 -26.40
N LEU A 930 2.77 -26.25 -25.83
CA LEU A 930 3.07 -24.95 -26.44
C LEU A 930 4.58 -24.76 -26.65
N LYS A 931 5.42 -25.18 -25.69
CA LYS A 931 6.89 -25.17 -25.85
C LYS A 931 7.34 -25.97 -27.06
N ARG A 932 6.77 -27.15 -27.24
CA ARG A 932 7.11 -28.07 -28.34
C ARG A 932 6.59 -27.59 -29.68
N MET A 933 5.35 -27.13 -29.75
CA MET A 933 4.78 -26.50 -30.94
C MET A 933 5.66 -25.35 -31.40
N ARG A 934 6.08 -24.50 -30.46
CA ARG A 934 6.94 -23.36 -30.79
C ARG A 934 8.34 -23.77 -31.24
N ALA A 935 8.94 -24.80 -30.64
CA ALA A 935 10.21 -25.34 -31.11
C ALA A 935 10.14 -25.90 -32.55
N LEU A 936 8.93 -26.22 -33.03
CA LEU A 936 8.64 -26.72 -34.38
C LEU A 936 8.14 -25.62 -35.33
N ASP A 937 7.99 -24.38 -34.87
CA ASP A 937 7.56 -23.20 -35.65
C ASP A 937 8.67 -22.12 -35.68
N PRO A 938 9.81 -22.38 -36.35
CA PRO A 938 10.97 -21.48 -36.34
C PRO A 938 10.71 -20.13 -37.01
N GLU A 939 9.79 -20.08 -37.98
CA GLU A 939 9.37 -18.85 -38.67
C GLU A 939 8.25 -18.10 -37.92
N ALA A 940 7.80 -18.64 -36.78
CA ALA A 940 6.78 -18.06 -35.91
C ALA A 940 5.44 -17.80 -36.63
N VAL A 941 5.03 -18.70 -37.54
CA VAL A 941 3.78 -18.64 -38.29
C VAL A 941 2.58 -18.67 -37.35
N MET A 942 2.55 -19.58 -36.38
CA MET A 942 1.46 -19.67 -35.40
C MET A 942 1.39 -18.42 -34.52
N THR A 943 2.55 -17.83 -34.24
CA THR A 943 2.60 -16.59 -33.47
C THR A 943 2.09 -15.41 -34.30
N SER A 944 2.40 -15.36 -35.60
CA SER A 944 1.88 -14.34 -36.52
C SER A 944 0.35 -14.47 -36.65
N MET A 945 -0.18 -15.69 -36.78
CA MET A 945 -1.63 -15.93 -36.74
C MET A 945 -2.25 -15.45 -35.43
N ALA A 946 -1.63 -15.78 -34.29
CA ALA A 946 -2.12 -15.35 -32.98
C ALA A 946 -2.08 -13.82 -32.84
N LYS A 947 -1.08 -13.13 -33.39
CA LYS A 947 -1.02 -11.66 -33.42
C LYS A 947 -2.14 -11.10 -34.27
N ASN A 948 -2.27 -11.57 -35.52
CA ASN A 948 -3.29 -11.14 -36.47
C ASN A 948 -4.71 -11.33 -35.92
N LEU A 949 -4.91 -12.38 -35.12
CA LEU A 949 -6.17 -12.67 -34.46
C LEU A 949 -6.67 -11.52 -33.56
N PHE A 950 -5.77 -10.75 -32.96
CA PHE A 950 -6.12 -9.61 -32.10
C PHE A 950 -5.84 -8.25 -32.74
N VAL A 951 -5.29 -8.18 -33.96
CA VAL A 951 -5.11 -6.90 -34.66
C VAL A 951 -6.47 -6.25 -34.84
N GLU A 952 -6.51 -4.94 -34.61
CA GLU A 952 -7.71 -4.12 -34.66
C GLU A 952 -7.58 -3.14 -35.85
N PRO A 953 -7.75 -3.62 -37.09
CA PRO A 953 -7.64 -2.76 -38.27
C PRO A 953 -8.77 -1.72 -38.35
N GLU A 954 -9.89 -1.98 -37.67
CA GLU A 954 -11.00 -1.06 -37.46
C GLU A 954 -11.35 -1.07 -35.97
N VAL A 955 -11.65 0.10 -35.38
CA VAL A 955 -11.94 0.26 -33.94
C VAL A 955 -13.02 -0.74 -33.50
N GLY A 956 -12.80 -1.44 -32.40
CA GLY A 956 -13.60 -2.49 -31.80
C GLY A 956 -13.85 -3.72 -32.68
N ARG A 957 -13.08 -3.90 -33.77
CA ARG A 957 -13.22 -5.02 -34.71
C ARG A 957 -11.90 -5.79 -34.84
N THR A 958 -11.82 -6.89 -34.09
CA THR A 958 -10.73 -7.86 -34.19
C THR A 958 -11.22 -9.18 -34.82
N PRO A 959 -10.37 -9.92 -35.56
CA PRO A 959 -10.72 -11.25 -36.04
C PRO A 959 -11.18 -12.19 -34.92
N TYR A 960 -10.55 -12.13 -33.74
CA TYR A 960 -10.94 -12.88 -32.55
C TYR A 960 -12.41 -12.66 -32.19
N LYS A 961 -12.82 -11.40 -32.04
CA LYS A 961 -14.17 -11.01 -31.65
C LYS A 961 -15.19 -11.54 -32.64
N ILE A 962 -14.93 -11.39 -33.93
CA ILE A 962 -15.81 -11.90 -34.99
C ILE A 962 -15.93 -13.43 -34.96
N ILE A 963 -14.81 -14.15 -34.84
CA ILE A 963 -14.83 -15.62 -34.77
C ILE A 963 -15.60 -16.07 -33.53
N ARG A 964 -15.32 -15.47 -32.36
CA ARG A 964 -16.01 -15.72 -31.11
C ARG A 964 -17.51 -15.49 -31.24
N ASP A 965 -17.92 -14.35 -31.78
CA ASP A 965 -19.33 -13.97 -31.89
C ASP A 965 -20.07 -14.84 -32.91
N ALA A 966 -19.42 -15.20 -34.03
CA ALA A 966 -19.96 -16.14 -35.01
C ALA A 966 -20.20 -17.52 -34.40
N VAL A 967 -19.24 -18.04 -33.61
CA VAL A 967 -19.39 -19.31 -32.91
C VAL A 967 -20.50 -19.20 -31.87
N LYS A 968 -20.44 -18.23 -30.94
CA LYS A 968 -21.46 -18.04 -29.90
C LYS A 968 -22.87 -17.93 -30.49
N ARG A 969 -23.07 -17.15 -31.57
CA ARG A 969 -24.38 -16.97 -32.21
C ARG A 969 -24.90 -18.26 -32.85
N THR A 970 -23.99 -19.10 -33.34
CA THR A 970 -24.34 -20.34 -34.05
C THR A 970 -24.57 -21.50 -33.09
N THR A 971 -23.79 -21.59 -32.01
CA THR A 971 -23.80 -22.73 -31.08
C THR A 971 -24.63 -22.48 -29.82
N ARG A 972 -25.39 -21.39 -29.74
CA ARG A 972 -26.37 -21.18 -28.66
C ARG A 972 -27.61 -22.06 -28.83
N VAL A 973 -28.46 -22.13 -27.80
CA VAL A 973 -29.66 -23.01 -27.79
C VAL A 973 -30.63 -22.67 -28.92
N GLU A 974 -30.82 -21.37 -29.20
CA GLU A 974 -31.58 -20.87 -30.33
C GLU A 974 -30.64 -20.18 -31.35
N PRO A 975 -30.11 -20.91 -32.36
CA PRO A 975 -29.15 -20.37 -33.31
C PRO A 975 -29.66 -19.10 -34.00
N GLY A 976 -28.83 -18.06 -34.02
CA GLY A 976 -29.16 -16.77 -34.65
C GLY A 976 -29.99 -15.83 -33.79
N SER A 977 -30.44 -16.24 -32.59
CA SER A 977 -31.11 -15.35 -31.65
C SER A 977 -30.21 -14.17 -31.26
N THR A 978 -30.82 -12.98 -31.19
CA THR A 978 -30.18 -11.73 -30.73
C THR A 978 -30.47 -11.43 -29.27
N ALA A 979 -31.19 -12.29 -28.56
CA ALA A 979 -31.43 -12.14 -27.14
C ALA A 979 -30.10 -12.23 -26.34
N PRO A 980 -30.02 -11.65 -25.12
CA PRO A 980 -28.89 -11.89 -24.23
C PRO A 980 -28.58 -13.38 -24.07
N TYR A 981 -27.32 -13.72 -23.83
CA TYR A 981 -26.91 -15.11 -23.63
C TYR A 981 -27.38 -15.58 -22.25
N THR A 982 -28.00 -16.75 -22.22
CA THR A 982 -28.44 -17.41 -21.00
C THR A 982 -27.41 -18.42 -20.51
N ALA A 983 -27.52 -18.88 -19.26
CA ALA A 983 -26.71 -19.98 -18.74
C ALA A 983 -26.84 -21.25 -19.61
N ALA A 984 -28.04 -21.50 -20.16
CA ALA A 984 -28.27 -22.61 -21.07
C ALA A 984 -27.53 -22.43 -22.40
N ASP A 985 -27.48 -21.20 -22.93
CA ASP A 985 -26.68 -20.90 -24.12
C ASP A 985 -25.19 -21.17 -23.87
N PHE A 986 -24.63 -20.73 -22.72
CA PHE A 986 -23.24 -21.04 -22.38
C PHE A 986 -23.00 -22.54 -22.16
N GLY A 987 -23.97 -23.25 -21.59
CA GLY A 987 -23.92 -24.71 -21.46
C GLY A 987 -23.85 -25.42 -22.81
N GLU A 988 -24.66 -24.99 -23.78
CA GLU A 988 -24.65 -25.53 -25.15
C GLU A 988 -23.35 -25.14 -25.89
N ILE A 989 -22.91 -23.87 -25.79
CA ILE A 989 -21.68 -23.39 -26.45
C ILE A 989 -20.45 -24.16 -25.94
N MET A 990 -20.27 -24.21 -24.61
CA MET A 990 -19.09 -24.83 -24.00
C MET A 990 -19.17 -26.36 -24.04
N GLY A 991 -20.37 -26.93 -23.87
CA GLY A 991 -20.62 -28.37 -23.97
C GLY A 991 -20.43 -28.88 -25.41
N GLY A 992 -20.96 -28.17 -26.39
CA GLY A 992 -20.77 -28.48 -27.81
C GLY A 992 -19.29 -28.39 -28.23
N LEU A 993 -18.56 -27.39 -27.74
CA LEU A 993 -17.12 -27.30 -27.92
C LEU A 993 -16.37 -28.48 -27.31
N ARG A 994 -16.67 -28.81 -26.04
CA ARG A 994 -16.08 -29.97 -25.34
C ARG A 994 -16.31 -31.25 -26.15
N ASP A 995 -17.54 -31.47 -26.60
CA ASP A 995 -17.93 -32.68 -27.31
C ASP A 995 -17.21 -32.75 -28.67
N TRP A 996 -17.15 -31.64 -29.39
CA TRP A 996 -16.39 -31.55 -30.64
C TRP A 996 -14.88 -31.77 -30.44
N MET A 997 -14.30 -31.33 -29.32
CA MET A 997 -12.90 -31.64 -29.00
C MET A 997 -12.65 -33.13 -28.76
N ARG A 998 -13.65 -33.87 -28.25
CA ARG A 998 -13.55 -35.31 -27.92
C ARG A 998 -14.07 -36.24 -29.02
N ASP A 999 -14.77 -35.74 -30.03
CA ASP A 999 -15.45 -36.55 -31.05
C ASP A 999 -14.44 -37.16 -32.04
N ASP A 1000 -14.38 -38.50 -32.06
CA ASP A 1000 -13.50 -39.34 -32.88
C ASP A 1000 -13.97 -39.49 -34.34
N GLN A 1001 -15.22 -39.13 -34.63
CA GLN A 1001 -15.84 -39.27 -35.95
C GLN A 1001 -15.95 -37.95 -36.70
N LYS A 1002 -16.23 -36.85 -36.00
CA LYS A 1002 -16.53 -35.53 -36.58
C LYS A 1002 -15.79 -34.38 -35.90
N GLY A 1003 -15.04 -34.66 -34.84
CA GLY A 1003 -14.37 -33.66 -34.01
C GLY A 1003 -12.89 -33.45 -34.28
N MET A 1004 -12.20 -32.87 -33.30
CA MET A 1004 -10.74 -32.65 -33.35
C MET A 1004 -9.95 -33.95 -33.41
N GLU A 1005 -10.39 -35.02 -32.75
CA GLU A 1005 -9.70 -36.32 -32.81
C GLU A 1005 -9.75 -36.89 -34.23
N ARG A 1006 -10.88 -36.74 -34.93
CA ARG A 1006 -10.97 -37.10 -36.34
C ARG A 1006 -10.03 -36.27 -37.20
N LEU A 1007 -9.89 -34.97 -36.90
CA LEU A 1007 -8.96 -34.11 -37.62
C LEU A 1007 -7.52 -34.62 -37.46
N TYR A 1008 -7.14 -35.06 -36.27
CA TYR A 1008 -5.82 -35.66 -36.02
C TYR A 1008 -5.62 -36.94 -36.82
N ASP A 1009 -6.62 -37.82 -36.86
CA ASP A 1009 -6.57 -39.03 -37.70
C ASP A 1009 -6.41 -38.69 -39.18
N VAL A 1010 -7.11 -37.66 -39.67
CA VAL A 1010 -6.99 -37.21 -41.06
C VAL A 1010 -5.60 -36.67 -41.34
N ILE A 1011 -5.04 -35.87 -40.43
CA ILE A 1011 -3.65 -35.38 -40.52
C ILE A 1011 -2.66 -36.54 -40.54
N LEU A 1012 -2.76 -37.48 -39.60
CA LEU A 1012 -1.85 -38.63 -39.47
C LEU A 1012 -1.96 -39.63 -40.63
N SER A 1013 -3.13 -39.73 -41.26
CA SER A 1013 -3.35 -40.60 -42.42
C SER A 1013 -2.72 -40.09 -43.72
N ARG A 1014 -2.27 -38.83 -43.72
CA ARG A 1014 -1.67 -38.13 -44.85
C ARG A 1014 -0.17 -38.04 -44.65
#